data_AF-A0A081PVN9-F1
#
_entry.id   AF-A0A081PVN9-F1
#
_cell.length_a   1.000
_cell.length_b   1.000
_cell.length_c   1.000
_cell.angle_alpha   90.00
_cell.angle_beta   90.00
_cell.angle_gamma   90.00
#
_symmetry.space_group_name_H-M   'P 1'
#
loop_
_entity.id
_entity.type
_entity.pdbx_description
1 polymer ?
#
loop_
_entity_poly.entity_id
_entity_poly.type
_entity_poly.pdbx_seq_one_letter_code
_entity_poly.pdbx_strand_id
1 'polypeptide(L)'
;MTEEIKNLQAQDYDASQIQVLEGLEAVRMRPGMYIGSTSKEGLHHLVWEIVDNSIDEALAGFANHIQVFIEPDNSITVVDDGRGIPVDIQEKTGRPAVETVFTVLHAGGKFGGGGYKVSGGLHGVGSSVVNALSTQLDVHVHKNGKIHYQEYRRGHVVADLEVVGDTDKTGTTVHFTPDPEIFTETTTFDFDKLNKRIQELAFLNRGLQISITDKREGLEQTKHYHYEGGIASYVEYINENKDVIFDTPIYTDGEMDDITVEVAMQYTTGYHENVMSFANNIHTHEGGTHEQGFRTALTRVINDYARKNKLLKDNEDNLTGEDVREGLTAVISVKHPNPQFEGQTKTKLGNSEVVKITNRLFSDAFSDFLMENPQIAKRIVEKGILAAKARVAAKRAREVTRKKSGLEISNLPGKLADCSSNNPAETELFIVEGDSAGGSAKSGRNREFQAILPIRGKILNVEKASMDKILANEEIRSLFTAMGTGFGAEFDVSKARYQKLVLMTDADVDGAHIRTLLLTLIYRYMKPILEAGYVYIAQPPIYGVKVGSEIKEYIQPGADQEIKLQEALARYSEGRTKPTIQRYKGLGEMDDHQLWETTMDPEHRLMARVSVDDAAEADKIFDMLMGDRVEPRREFIEENAVYSTLDV
;
A
#
# COMPACT_ATOMS: atom_id res chain seq x y z
N MET A 1 -39.77 14.37 -26.91
CA MET A 1 -39.13 13.13 -27.39
C MET A 1 -39.93 12.66 -28.60
N THR A 2 -39.42 12.99 -29.78
CA THR A 2 -39.98 12.66 -31.10
C THR A 2 -39.99 11.16 -31.34
N GLU A 3 -40.90 10.69 -32.20
CA GLU A 3 -41.10 9.28 -32.61
C GLU A 3 -39.82 8.56 -33.07
N GLU A 4 -38.75 9.29 -33.38
CA GLU A 4 -37.42 8.74 -33.67
C GLU A 4 -36.82 7.92 -32.51
N ILE A 5 -37.16 8.20 -31.26
CA ILE A 5 -36.66 7.40 -30.11
C ILE A 5 -37.43 6.07 -29.97
N LYS A 6 -38.67 5.99 -30.47
CA LYS A 6 -39.46 4.74 -30.44
C LYS A 6 -39.03 3.73 -31.50
N ASN A 7 -38.42 4.16 -32.60
CA ASN A 7 -37.89 3.27 -33.64
C ASN A 7 -36.51 2.68 -33.33
N LEU A 8 -35.92 3.00 -32.17
CA LEU A 8 -34.66 2.41 -31.68
C LEU A 8 -34.88 1.23 -30.72
N GLN A 9 -36.09 0.68 -30.62
CA GLN A 9 -36.35 -0.51 -29.80
C GLN A 9 -37.17 -1.56 -30.56
N ALA A 10 -36.43 -2.48 -31.19
CA ALA A 10 -36.62 -3.93 -31.11
C ALA A 10 -35.65 -4.60 -32.10
N GLN A 11 -34.33 -4.55 -31.84
CA GLN A 11 -33.57 -5.75 -32.16
C GLN A 11 -34.13 -6.80 -31.21
N ASP A 12 -34.78 -7.83 -31.76
CA ASP A 12 -35.33 -8.93 -30.96
C ASP A 12 -34.23 -9.44 -30.03
N TYR A 13 -34.38 -9.15 -28.72
CA TYR A 13 -33.53 -9.72 -27.68
C TYR A 13 -33.94 -11.17 -27.51
N ASP A 14 -33.45 -12.00 -28.42
CA ASP A 14 -33.69 -13.43 -28.48
C ASP A 14 -32.54 -14.22 -27.85
N ALA A 15 -32.72 -15.54 -27.74
CA ALA A 15 -31.72 -16.41 -27.13
C ALA A 15 -30.36 -16.39 -27.86
N SER A 16 -30.30 -15.99 -29.13
CA SER A 16 -29.05 -15.93 -29.91
C SER A 16 -28.16 -14.75 -29.53
N GLN A 17 -28.71 -13.74 -28.82
CA GLN A 17 -27.94 -12.63 -28.27
C GLN A 17 -27.31 -12.95 -26.90
N ILE A 18 -27.61 -14.12 -26.32
CA ILE A 18 -26.93 -14.62 -25.12
C ILE A 18 -25.62 -15.28 -25.52
N GLN A 19 -24.51 -14.56 -25.31
CA GLN A 19 -23.18 -15.11 -25.53
C GLN A 19 -22.71 -15.88 -24.28
N VAL A 20 -22.48 -17.18 -24.44
CA VAL A 20 -21.82 -18.02 -23.43
C VAL A 20 -20.33 -18.04 -23.77
N LEU A 21 -19.50 -17.61 -22.83
CA LEU A 21 -18.04 -17.66 -22.96
C LEU A 21 -17.55 -18.99 -22.39
N GLU A 22 -16.87 -19.79 -23.21
CA GLU A 22 -16.36 -21.11 -22.81
C GLU A 22 -14.90 -21.03 -22.36
N GLY A 23 -14.54 -21.87 -21.38
CA GLY A 23 -13.16 -21.97 -20.89
C GLY A 23 -12.60 -20.65 -20.36
N LEU A 24 -11.44 -20.24 -20.90
CA LEU A 24 -10.70 -19.05 -20.46
C LEU A 24 -11.05 -17.77 -21.23
N GLU A 25 -11.99 -17.83 -22.19
CA GLU A 25 -12.45 -16.64 -22.91
C GLU A 25 -13.08 -15.61 -21.97
N ALA A 26 -13.81 -16.07 -20.95
CA ALA A 26 -14.40 -15.22 -19.93
C ALA A 26 -13.35 -14.40 -19.16
N VAL A 27 -12.18 -14.98 -18.91
CA VAL A 27 -11.06 -14.32 -18.23
C VAL A 27 -10.49 -13.21 -19.11
N ARG A 28 -10.24 -13.50 -20.39
CA ARG A 28 -9.70 -12.51 -21.34
C ARG A 28 -10.66 -11.36 -21.62
N MET A 29 -11.96 -11.61 -21.64
CA MET A 29 -12.99 -10.57 -21.84
C MET A 29 -13.19 -9.66 -20.63
N ARG A 30 -12.95 -10.18 -19.41
CA ARG A 30 -13.15 -9.47 -18.14
C ARG A 30 -11.99 -9.70 -17.15
N PRO A 31 -10.74 -9.32 -17.51
CA PRO A 31 -9.55 -9.61 -16.70
C PRO A 31 -9.60 -8.98 -15.32
N GLY A 32 -10.13 -7.76 -15.19
CA GLY A 32 -10.23 -7.06 -13.91
C GLY A 32 -11.03 -7.80 -12.83
N MET A 33 -11.96 -8.68 -13.19
CA MET A 33 -12.67 -9.51 -12.21
C MET A 33 -11.77 -10.55 -11.52
N TYR A 34 -10.69 -10.97 -12.19
CA TYR A 34 -9.80 -12.02 -11.73
C TYR A 34 -8.52 -11.44 -11.10
N ILE A 35 -7.93 -10.42 -11.73
CA ILE A 35 -6.65 -9.82 -11.30
C ILE A 35 -6.78 -8.41 -10.73
N GLY A 36 -8.00 -7.89 -10.60
CA GLY A 36 -8.30 -6.56 -10.05
C GLY A 36 -8.28 -5.45 -11.12
N SER A 37 -7.18 -5.34 -11.86
CA SER A 37 -7.03 -4.33 -12.94
C SER A 37 -6.18 -4.88 -14.10
N THR A 38 -6.13 -4.17 -15.22
CA THR A 38 -5.18 -4.40 -16.32
C THR A 38 -4.03 -3.39 -16.32
N SER A 39 -3.85 -2.69 -15.20
CA SER A 39 -2.76 -1.75 -14.97
C SER A 39 -1.52 -2.47 -14.45
N LYS A 40 -0.51 -1.70 -14.05
CA LYS A 40 0.69 -2.19 -13.37
C LYS A 40 0.35 -3.13 -12.19
N GLU A 41 -0.71 -2.86 -11.43
CA GLU A 41 -1.13 -3.71 -10.31
C GLU A 41 -1.49 -5.14 -10.76
N GLY A 42 -2.41 -5.27 -11.71
CA GLY A 42 -2.80 -6.58 -12.25
C GLY A 42 -1.68 -7.32 -12.97
N LEU A 43 -0.76 -6.59 -13.62
CA LEU A 43 0.42 -7.19 -14.25
C LEU A 43 1.29 -7.94 -13.22
N HIS A 44 1.60 -7.30 -12.09
CA HIS A 44 2.41 -7.92 -11.03
C HIS A 44 1.63 -9.03 -10.33
N HIS A 45 0.30 -8.92 -10.26
CA HIS A 45 -0.56 -9.96 -9.72
C HIS A 45 -0.41 -11.31 -10.45
N LEU A 46 -0.11 -11.31 -11.75
CA LEU A 46 0.18 -12.55 -12.48
C LEU A 46 1.37 -13.31 -11.88
N VAL A 47 2.41 -12.59 -11.46
CA VAL A 47 3.60 -13.17 -10.83
C VAL A 47 3.22 -13.79 -9.48
N TRP A 48 2.39 -13.09 -8.70
CA TRP A 48 1.93 -13.55 -7.38
C TRP A 48 1.16 -14.85 -7.44
N GLU A 49 0.29 -15.03 -8.43
CA GLU A 49 -0.46 -16.28 -8.57
C GLU A 49 0.46 -17.49 -8.83
N ILE A 50 1.61 -17.31 -9.49
CA ILE A 50 2.57 -18.40 -9.71
C ILE A 50 3.50 -18.60 -8.49
N VAL A 51 3.99 -17.50 -7.90
CA VAL A 51 4.84 -17.56 -6.70
C VAL A 51 4.09 -18.13 -5.51
N ASP A 52 2.83 -17.75 -5.29
CA ASP A 52 2.01 -18.24 -4.17
C ASP A 52 1.79 -19.76 -4.27
N ASN A 53 1.63 -20.32 -5.48
CA ASN A 53 1.56 -21.77 -5.66
C ASN A 53 2.88 -22.47 -5.28
N SER A 54 4.02 -21.84 -5.59
CA SER A 54 5.34 -22.34 -5.21
C SER A 54 5.53 -22.29 -3.67
N ILE A 55 4.99 -21.25 -3.04
CA ILE A 55 4.99 -21.10 -1.58
C ILE A 55 4.07 -22.13 -0.91
N ASP A 56 2.94 -22.48 -1.51
CA ASP A 56 2.06 -23.53 -0.97
C ASP A 56 2.80 -24.88 -0.92
N GLU A 57 3.68 -25.19 -1.89
CA GLU A 57 4.57 -26.37 -1.85
C GLU A 57 5.61 -26.28 -0.73
N ALA A 58 6.14 -25.09 -0.46
CA ALA A 58 7.05 -24.84 0.66
C ALA A 58 6.34 -24.99 2.02
N LEU A 59 5.12 -24.44 2.16
CA LEU A 59 4.28 -24.59 3.36
C LEU A 59 3.89 -26.04 3.64
N ALA A 60 3.76 -26.85 2.58
CA ALA A 60 3.56 -28.29 2.70
C ALA A 60 4.85 -29.07 3.03
N GLY A 61 6.00 -28.39 3.11
CA GLY A 61 7.30 -28.96 3.50
C GLY A 61 8.04 -29.65 2.36
N PHE A 62 7.68 -29.39 1.10
CA PHE A 62 8.29 -30.05 -0.06
C PHE A 62 9.23 -29.17 -0.87
N ALA A 63 9.09 -27.84 -0.78
CA ALA A 63 10.02 -26.89 -1.41
C ALA A 63 10.84 -26.15 -0.35
N ASN A 64 12.11 -25.88 -0.66
CA ASN A 64 13.00 -25.06 0.17
C ASN A 64 13.63 -23.89 -0.61
N HIS A 65 13.48 -23.85 -1.94
CA HIS A 65 14.03 -22.80 -2.79
C HIS A 65 13.06 -22.40 -3.90
N ILE A 66 12.79 -21.10 -3.99
CA ILE A 66 12.00 -20.48 -5.07
C ILE A 66 12.83 -19.41 -5.76
N GLN A 67 12.82 -19.40 -7.08
CA GLN A 67 13.57 -18.44 -7.89
C GLN A 67 12.64 -17.73 -8.86
N VAL A 68 12.72 -16.40 -8.89
CA VAL A 68 11.94 -15.55 -9.81
C VAL A 68 12.91 -14.79 -10.70
N PHE A 69 12.69 -14.86 -12.01
CA PHE A 69 13.51 -14.19 -13.00
C PHE A 69 12.65 -13.23 -13.82
N ILE A 70 13.13 -11.99 -13.97
CA ILE A 70 12.69 -11.10 -15.04
C ILE A 70 13.65 -11.32 -16.20
N GLU A 71 13.14 -11.93 -17.28
CA GLU A 71 13.95 -12.29 -18.44
C GLU A 71 14.26 -11.06 -19.32
N PRO A 72 15.24 -11.12 -20.24
CA PRO A 72 15.62 -9.98 -21.08
C PRO A 72 14.49 -9.41 -21.94
N ASP A 73 13.51 -10.24 -22.30
CA ASP A 73 12.32 -9.85 -23.07
C ASP A 73 11.15 -9.40 -22.18
N ASN A 74 11.40 -9.17 -20.88
CA ASN A 74 10.42 -8.74 -19.88
C ASN A 74 9.36 -9.80 -19.54
N SER A 75 9.59 -11.07 -19.92
CA SER A 75 8.81 -12.21 -19.44
C SER A 75 9.26 -12.63 -18.03
N ILE A 76 8.45 -13.49 -17.38
CA ILE A 76 8.71 -13.95 -16.02
C ILE A 76 8.91 -15.45 -16.01
N THR A 77 9.97 -15.90 -15.34
CA THR A 77 10.19 -17.31 -15.02
C THR A 77 10.15 -17.51 -13.51
N VAL A 78 9.34 -18.45 -13.03
CA VAL A 78 9.30 -18.89 -11.63
C VAL A 78 9.72 -20.36 -11.57
N VAL A 79 10.67 -20.68 -10.70
CA VAL A 79 11.20 -22.03 -10.49
C VAL A 79 11.04 -22.40 -9.02
N ASP A 80 10.45 -23.55 -8.74
CA ASP A 80 10.41 -24.17 -7.42
C ASP A 80 11.10 -25.55 -7.42
N ASP A 81 11.52 -26.00 -6.25
CA ASP A 81 12.05 -27.35 -6.02
C ASP A 81 11.06 -28.29 -5.30
N GLY A 82 9.76 -28.01 -5.42
CA GLY A 82 8.69 -28.78 -4.77
C GLY A 82 8.44 -30.15 -5.40
N ARG A 83 7.23 -30.69 -5.19
CA ARG A 83 6.85 -32.02 -5.72
C ARG A 83 6.65 -32.07 -7.23
N GLY A 84 6.54 -30.91 -7.88
CA GLY A 84 6.08 -30.77 -9.26
C GLY A 84 4.57 -30.97 -9.40
N ILE A 85 3.93 -30.16 -10.26
CA ILE A 85 2.50 -30.30 -10.59
C ILE A 85 2.21 -31.74 -11.05
N PRO A 86 1.09 -32.38 -10.65
CA PRO A 86 0.77 -33.73 -11.12
C PRO A 86 0.69 -33.81 -12.65
N VAL A 87 1.33 -34.84 -13.23
CA VAL A 87 1.38 -35.10 -14.67
C VAL A 87 0.46 -36.25 -15.10
N ASP A 88 -0.08 -36.98 -14.13
CA ASP A 88 -1.02 -38.07 -14.36
C ASP A 88 -2.35 -37.55 -14.92
N ILE A 89 -3.09 -38.43 -15.59
CA ILE A 89 -4.41 -38.10 -16.15
C ILE A 89 -5.41 -37.86 -15.03
N GLN A 90 -6.11 -36.73 -15.08
CA GLN A 90 -7.17 -36.38 -14.15
C GLN A 90 -8.48 -37.03 -14.62
N GLU A 91 -9.15 -37.80 -13.74
CA GLU A 91 -10.29 -38.67 -14.12
C GLU A 91 -11.50 -37.92 -14.71
N LYS A 92 -11.78 -36.69 -14.28
CA LYS A 92 -12.94 -35.90 -14.72
C LYS A 92 -12.71 -35.20 -16.06
N THR A 93 -11.50 -34.71 -16.31
CA THR A 93 -11.16 -34.01 -17.56
C THR A 93 -10.63 -34.96 -18.63
N GLY A 94 -10.10 -36.12 -18.24
CA GLY A 94 -9.46 -37.07 -19.16
C GLY A 94 -8.16 -36.54 -19.75
N ARG A 95 -7.62 -35.45 -19.19
CA ARG A 95 -6.39 -34.77 -19.63
C ARG A 95 -5.35 -34.77 -18.50
N PRO A 96 -4.06 -34.57 -18.79
CA PRO A 96 -3.05 -34.42 -17.75
C PRO A 96 -3.46 -33.36 -16.71
N ALA A 97 -3.17 -33.61 -15.44
CA ALA A 97 -3.55 -32.68 -14.38
C ALA A 97 -2.87 -31.32 -14.52
N VAL A 98 -1.63 -31.26 -15.02
CA VAL A 98 -0.95 -30.00 -15.37
C VAL A 98 -1.75 -29.18 -16.38
N GLU A 99 -2.24 -29.81 -17.46
CA GLU A 99 -3.09 -29.15 -18.43
C GLU A 99 -4.39 -28.64 -17.80
N THR A 100 -5.00 -29.47 -16.96
CA THR A 100 -6.25 -29.12 -16.28
C THR A 100 -6.09 -27.89 -15.38
N VAL A 101 -4.98 -27.77 -14.65
CA VAL A 101 -4.69 -26.62 -13.76
C VAL A 101 -4.50 -25.32 -14.55
N PHE A 102 -3.95 -25.38 -15.77
CA PHE A 102 -3.71 -24.19 -16.59
C PHE A 102 -4.84 -23.84 -17.55
N THR A 103 -5.83 -24.72 -17.75
CA THR A 103 -6.91 -24.50 -18.75
C THR A 103 -8.31 -24.48 -18.18
N VAL A 104 -8.52 -25.00 -16.96
CA VAL A 104 -9.84 -25.10 -16.33
C VAL A 104 -9.89 -24.23 -15.08
N LEU A 105 -10.86 -23.31 -15.06
CA LEU A 105 -11.14 -22.50 -13.86
C LEU A 105 -11.62 -23.40 -12.71
N HIS A 106 -11.21 -23.07 -11.48
CA HIS A 106 -11.55 -23.82 -10.27
C HIS A 106 -11.02 -25.26 -10.27
N ALA A 107 -9.90 -25.50 -10.96
CA ALA A 107 -9.23 -26.78 -10.96
C ALA A 107 -7.92 -26.72 -10.16
N GLY A 108 -7.84 -27.49 -9.07
CA GLY A 108 -6.62 -27.60 -8.28
C GLY A 108 -6.77 -28.53 -7.08
N GLY A 109 -5.64 -29.00 -6.54
CA GLY A 109 -5.58 -29.88 -5.36
C GLY A 109 -6.04 -29.22 -4.05
N LYS A 110 -6.44 -27.94 -4.11
CA LYS A 110 -6.78 -27.08 -2.97
C LYS A 110 -8.22 -27.29 -2.47
N PHE A 111 -9.09 -27.94 -3.25
CA PHE A 111 -10.51 -28.11 -2.93
C PHE A 111 -10.91 -29.42 -2.25
N GLY A 112 -9.95 -30.34 -2.04
CA GLY A 112 -10.23 -31.71 -1.59
C GLY A 112 -9.55 -32.12 -0.28
N GLY A 113 -8.92 -31.19 0.43
CA GLY A 113 -8.21 -31.45 1.70
C GLY A 113 -6.96 -32.34 1.61
N GLY A 114 -6.71 -33.01 0.48
CA GLY A 114 -5.59 -33.95 0.33
C GLY A 114 -4.28 -33.36 -0.23
N GLY A 115 -4.32 -32.21 -0.92
CA GLY A 115 -3.14 -31.63 -1.59
C GLY A 115 -2.30 -30.69 -0.71
N TYR A 116 -2.98 -29.86 0.10
CA TYR A 116 -2.39 -28.83 0.97
C TYR A 116 -3.26 -28.65 2.22
N LYS A 117 -2.64 -28.60 3.42
CA LYS A 117 -3.34 -28.35 4.70
C LYS A 117 -3.68 -26.85 4.88
N VAL A 118 -2.83 -25.97 4.38
CA VAL A 118 -2.95 -24.50 4.42
C VAL A 118 -2.46 -23.96 3.08
N SER A 119 -3.17 -22.98 2.50
CA SER A 119 -2.82 -22.38 1.21
C SER A 119 -3.31 -20.93 1.09
N GLY A 120 -2.53 -20.06 0.45
CA GLY A 120 -2.94 -18.68 0.12
C GLY A 120 -3.92 -18.62 -1.07
N GLY A 121 -3.77 -19.53 -2.03
CA GLY A 121 -4.68 -19.64 -3.17
C GLY A 121 -5.94 -20.44 -2.81
N LEU A 122 -7.12 -19.83 -2.84
CA LEU A 122 -8.37 -20.48 -2.40
C LEU A 122 -9.31 -20.86 -3.54
N HIS A 123 -9.11 -20.24 -4.70
CA HIS A 123 -10.09 -20.25 -5.78
C HIS A 123 -9.71 -21.17 -6.94
N GLY A 124 -8.48 -21.70 -6.97
CA GLY A 124 -8.01 -22.59 -8.03
C GLY A 124 -8.16 -22.00 -9.45
N VAL A 125 -8.04 -20.68 -9.58
CA VAL A 125 -8.12 -19.96 -10.86
C VAL A 125 -6.78 -19.34 -11.26
N GLY A 126 -5.86 -19.10 -10.31
CA GLY A 126 -4.62 -18.35 -10.51
C GLY A 126 -3.83 -18.74 -11.75
N SER A 127 -3.31 -19.97 -11.80
CA SER A 127 -2.50 -20.48 -12.91
C SER A 127 -3.22 -20.39 -14.25
N SER A 128 -4.52 -20.72 -14.29
CA SER A 128 -5.32 -20.63 -15.50
C SER A 128 -5.58 -19.20 -15.96
N VAL A 129 -5.69 -18.24 -15.03
CA VAL A 129 -5.79 -16.81 -15.33
C VAL A 129 -4.48 -16.28 -15.89
N VAL A 130 -3.33 -16.68 -15.32
CA VAL A 130 -2.01 -16.32 -15.87
C VAL A 130 -1.86 -16.84 -17.29
N ASN A 131 -2.24 -18.09 -17.55
CA ASN A 131 -2.25 -18.64 -18.91
C ASN A 131 -3.16 -17.86 -19.86
N ALA A 132 -4.39 -17.56 -19.44
CA ALA A 132 -5.36 -16.81 -20.24
C ALA A 132 -4.85 -15.42 -20.63
N LEU A 133 -4.14 -14.74 -19.73
CA LEU A 133 -3.68 -13.35 -19.88
C LEU A 133 -2.24 -13.24 -20.40
N SER A 134 -1.65 -14.34 -20.86
CA SER A 134 -0.32 -14.39 -21.46
C SER A 134 -0.39 -14.67 -22.96
N THR A 135 0.51 -14.07 -23.75
CA THR A 135 0.68 -14.48 -25.15
C THR A 135 1.20 -15.92 -25.22
N GLN A 136 2.15 -16.23 -24.35
CA GLN A 136 2.86 -17.50 -24.24
C GLN A 136 2.99 -17.88 -22.77
N LEU A 137 2.77 -19.15 -22.46
CA LEU A 137 3.09 -19.75 -21.18
C LEU A 137 3.69 -21.14 -21.40
N ASP A 138 4.80 -21.42 -20.74
CA ASP A 138 5.53 -22.69 -20.81
C ASP A 138 5.65 -23.29 -19.42
N VAL A 139 5.43 -24.60 -19.32
CA VAL A 139 5.56 -25.34 -18.06
C VAL A 139 6.52 -26.50 -18.24
N HIS A 140 7.57 -26.52 -17.43
CA HIS A 140 8.40 -27.70 -17.25
C HIS A 140 8.14 -28.31 -15.88
N VAL A 141 7.76 -29.58 -15.83
CA VAL A 141 7.55 -30.32 -14.59
C VAL A 141 8.64 -31.37 -14.46
N HIS A 142 9.43 -31.29 -13.39
CA HIS A 142 10.41 -32.31 -13.02
C HIS A 142 9.76 -33.28 -12.04
N LYS A 143 9.40 -34.47 -12.53
CA LYS A 143 8.68 -35.47 -11.74
C LYS A 143 8.95 -36.87 -12.26
N ASN A 144 8.97 -37.86 -11.35
CA ASN A 144 9.17 -39.28 -11.70
C ASN A 144 10.45 -39.55 -12.54
N GLY A 145 11.51 -38.76 -12.32
CA GLY A 145 12.77 -38.87 -13.06
C GLY A 145 12.74 -38.31 -14.49
N LYS A 146 11.66 -37.64 -14.89
CA LYS A 146 11.41 -37.10 -16.23
C LYS A 146 11.18 -35.59 -16.20
N ILE A 147 11.53 -34.94 -17.30
CA ILE A 147 11.17 -33.55 -17.59
C ILE A 147 9.97 -33.57 -18.52
N HIS A 148 8.82 -33.15 -18.01
CA HIS A 148 7.60 -33.00 -18.79
C HIS A 148 7.47 -31.55 -19.24
N TYR A 149 7.08 -31.31 -20.49
CA TYR A 149 6.93 -29.99 -21.09
C TYR A 149 5.54 -29.82 -21.70
N GLN A 150 4.93 -28.67 -21.46
CA GLN A 150 3.71 -28.26 -22.15
C GLN A 150 3.72 -26.75 -22.41
N GLU A 151 3.28 -26.38 -23.61
CA GLU A 151 3.22 -25.01 -24.09
C GLU A 151 1.77 -24.57 -24.30
N TYR A 152 1.51 -23.31 -23.95
CA TYR A 152 0.23 -22.67 -24.12
C TYR A 152 0.37 -21.33 -24.85
N ARG A 153 -0.71 -20.94 -25.54
CA ARG A 153 -0.84 -19.65 -26.22
C ARG A 153 -2.21 -19.08 -25.92
N ARG A 154 -2.26 -17.92 -25.24
CA ARG A 154 -3.52 -17.22 -24.88
C ARG A 154 -4.56 -18.12 -24.20
N GLY A 155 -4.11 -19.00 -23.29
CA GLY A 155 -4.97 -19.95 -22.59
C GLY A 155 -5.20 -21.28 -23.31
N HIS A 156 -4.80 -21.42 -24.57
CA HIS A 156 -5.00 -22.64 -25.35
C HIS A 156 -3.77 -23.54 -25.32
N VAL A 157 -3.98 -24.85 -25.25
CA VAL A 157 -2.94 -25.88 -25.34
C VAL A 157 -2.39 -25.91 -26.77
N VAL A 158 -1.07 -25.78 -26.93
CA VAL A 158 -0.42 -25.89 -28.25
C VAL A 158 -0.20 -27.34 -28.63
N ALA A 159 0.30 -28.14 -27.69
CA ALA A 159 0.60 -29.56 -27.85
C ALA A 159 0.27 -30.35 -26.57
N ASP A 160 0.05 -31.65 -26.73
CA ASP A 160 -0.10 -32.57 -25.60
C ASP A 160 1.17 -32.58 -24.73
N LEU A 161 1.05 -32.99 -23.46
CA LEU A 161 2.19 -33.07 -22.53
C LEU A 161 3.26 -34.04 -23.04
N GLU A 162 4.47 -33.54 -23.30
CA GLU A 162 5.59 -34.33 -23.83
C GLU A 162 6.67 -34.56 -22.77
N VAL A 163 7.40 -35.67 -22.89
CA VAL A 163 8.62 -35.91 -22.09
C VAL A 163 9.82 -35.47 -22.91
N VAL A 164 10.48 -34.39 -22.47
CA VAL A 164 11.59 -33.75 -23.20
C VAL A 164 12.97 -34.12 -22.67
N GLY A 165 13.05 -34.85 -21.56
CA GLY A 165 14.31 -35.31 -21.00
C GLY A 165 14.19 -36.12 -19.72
N ASP A 166 15.34 -36.51 -19.19
CA ASP A 166 15.50 -37.15 -17.89
C ASP A 166 16.04 -36.13 -16.87
N THR A 167 15.69 -36.29 -15.60
CA THR A 167 16.16 -35.42 -14.51
C THR A 167 16.26 -36.20 -13.20
N ASP A 168 17.17 -35.77 -12.33
CA ASP A 168 17.30 -36.22 -10.94
C ASP A 168 16.63 -35.26 -9.95
N LYS A 169 16.10 -34.14 -10.43
CA LYS A 169 15.45 -33.09 -9.64
C LYS A 169 13.93 -33.29 -9.59
N THR A 170 13.31 -32.59 -8.65
CA THR A 170 11.85 -32.38 -8.59
C THR A 170 11.54 -30.89 -8.61
N GLY A 171 10.33 -30.53 -9.02
CA GLY A 171 9.84 -29.15 -9.00
C GLY A 171 9.12 -28.75 -10.26
N THR A 172 8.75 -27.47 -10.33
CA THR A 172 8.09 -26.87 -11.49
C THR A 172 8.83 -25.62 -11.93
N THR A 173 8.93 -25.43 -13.24
CA THR A 173 9.30 -24.15 -13.85
C THR A 173 8.13 -23.66 -14.69
N VAL A 174 7.67 -22.46 -14.39
CA VAL A 174 6.62 -21.77 -15.15
C VAL A 174 7.23 -20.51 -15.74
N HIS A 175 7.13 -20.37 -17.06
CA HIS A 175 7.56 -19.18 -17.78
C HIS A 175 6.35 -18.57 -18.48
N PHE A 176 6.17 -17.25 -18.42
CA PHE A 176 5.06 -16.60 -19.11
C PHE A 176 5.38 -15.19 -19.60
N THR A 177 4.76 -14.82 -20.72
CA THR A 177 4.86 -13.50 -21.34
C THR A 177 3.50 -12.82 -21.31
N PRO A 178 3.30 -11.71 -20.57
CA PRO A 178 2.03 -10.99 -20.51
C PRO A 178 1.50 -10.57 -21.89
N ASP A 179 0.18 -10.64 -22.09
CA ASP A 179 -0.44 -10.28 -23.37
C ASP A 179 -0.59 -8.75 -23.54
N PRO A 180 0.12 -8.12 -24.50
CA PRO A 180 0.02 -6.68 -24.73
C PRO A 180 -1.36 -6.23 -25.24
N GLU A 181 -2.21 -7.15 -25.73
CA GLU A 181 -3.60 -6.83 -26.06
C GLU A 181 -4.47 -6.60 -24.81
N ILE A 182 -4.07 -7.17 -23.67
CA ILE A 182 -4.78 -7.03 -22.39
C ILE A 182 -4.14 -5.93 -21.54
N PHE A 183 -2.81 -5.94 -21.43
CA PHE A 183 -2.05 -4.99 -20.63
C PHE A 183 -1.60 -3.79 -21.46
N THR A 184 -2.56 -2.93 -21.79
CA THR A 184 -2.33 -1.77 -22.68
C THR A 184 -1.60 -0.61 -22.00
N GLU A 185 -1.62 -0.54 -20.67
CA GLU A 185 -0.94 0.53 -19.92
C GLU A 185 0.56 0.27 -19.81
N THR A 186 0.96 -0.96 -19.51
CA THR A 186 2.35 -1.38 -19.41
C THR A 186 2.45 -2.89 -19.46
N THR A 187 3.47 -3.41 -20.13
CA THR A 187 3.92 -4.81 -20.03
C THR A 187 5.24 -4.93 -19.29
N THR A 188 5.71 -3.84 -18.67
CA THR A 188 7.00 -3.78 -17.97
C THR A 188 6.85 -4.01 -16.48
N PHE A 189 7.54 -5.06 -16.03
CA PHE A 189 7.65 -5.38 -14.61
C PHE A 189 8.59 -4.43 -13.89
N ASP A 190 8.19 -4.06 -12.68
CA ASP A 190 8.94 -3.25 -11.74
C ASP A 190 9.70 -4.17 -10.78
N PHE A 191 11.02 -4.11 -10.83
CA PHE A 191 11.86 -4.97 -10.01
C PHE A 191 11.69 -4.67 -8.52
N ASP A 192 11.63 -3.41 -8.10
CA ASP A 192 11.57 -3.03 -6.70
C ASP A 192 10.27 -3.51 -6.07
N LYS A 193 9.16 -3.35 -6.80
CA LYS A 193 7.86 -3.88 -6.39
C LYS A 193 7.89 -5.40 -6.27
N LEU A 194 8.50 -6.09 -7.23
CA LEU A 194 8.58 -7.55 -7.20
C LEU A 194 9.45 -8.04 -6.03
N ASN A 195 10.63 -7.44 -5.90
CA ASN A 195 11.65 -7.73 -4.91
C ASN A 195 11.13 -7.57 -3.48
N LYS A 196 10.41 -6.48 -3.24
CA LYS A 196 9.84 -6.20 -1.94
C LYS A 196 8.88 -7.29 -1.48
N ARG A 197 7.92 -7.65 -2.33
CA ARG A 197 6.94 -8.70 -2.01
C ARG A 197 7.63 -10.05 -1.80
N ILE A 198 8.65 -10.37 -2.60
CA ILE A 198 9.46 -11.58 -2.41
C ILE A 198 10.18 -11.59 -1.06
N GLN A 199 10.73 -10.45 -0.64
CA GLN A 199 11.37 -10.31 0.66
C GLN A 199 10.37 -10.53 1.81
N GLU A 200 9.16 -9.96 1.71
CA GLU A 200 8.08 -10.19 2.68
C GLU A 200 7.70 -11.68 2.78
N LEU A 201 7.56 -12.34 1.63
CA LEU A 201 7.24 -13.76 1.59
C LEU A 201 8.35 -14.61 2.21
N ALA A 202 9.63 -14.23 2.05
CA ALA A 202 10.74 -14.90 2.71
C ALA A 202 10.72 -14.71 4.24
N PHE A 203 10.26 -13.57 4.76
CA PHE A 203 10.05 -13.38 6.20
C PHE A 203 8.89 -14.23 6.73
N LEU A 204 7.79 -14.31 6.00
CA LEU A 204 6.58 -15.04 6.41
C LEU A 204 6.78 -16.57 6.40
N ASN A 205 7.71 -17.05 5.58
CA ASN A 205 8.03 -18.47 5.43
C ASN A 205 9.43 -18.75 6.00
N ARG A 206 9.49 -18.98 7.31
CA ARG A 206 10.73 -19.25 8.05
C ARG A 206 11.56 -20.34 7.38
N GLY A 207 12.80 -20.03 7.05
CA GLY A 207 13.75 -20.98 6.43
C GLY A 207 13.55 -21.24 4.93
N LEU A 208 12.60 -20.58 4.28
CA LEU A 208 12.44 -20.64 2.82
C LEU A 208 13.46 -19.72 2.15
N GLN A 209 14.21 -20.25 1.18
CA GLN A 209 15.07 -19.44 0.33
C GLN A 209 14.25 -18.92 -0.85
N ILE A 210 14.22 -17.60 -1.05
CA ILE A 210 13.61 -16.98 -2.23
C ILE A 210 14.63 -16.03 -2.86
N SER A 211 14.81 -16.13 -4.19
CA SER A 211 15.65 -15.20 -4.94
C SER A 211 14.90 -14.54 -6.08
N ILE A 212 15.24 -13.28 -6.36
CA ILE A 212 14.79 -12.57 -7.55
C ILE A 212 16.01 -12.07 -8.34
N THR A 213 15.97 -12.26 -9.66
CA THR A 213 17.01 -11.82 -10.59
C THR A 213 16.39 -11.05 -11.74
N ASP A 214 16.88 -9.84 -11.99
CA ASP A 214 16.61 -9.09 -13.23
C ASP A 214 17.72 -9.39 -14.24
N LYS A 215 17.35 -9.86 -15.42
CA LYS A 215 18.27 -10.18 -16.53
C LYS A 215 18.19 -9.16 -17.67
N ARG A 216 17.38 -8.12 -17.54
CA ARG A 216 17.25 -7.07 -18.57
C ARG A 216 18.55 -6.29 -18.67
N GLU A 217 18.99 -6.04 -19.90
CA GLU A 217 20.26 -5.37 -20.18
C GLU A 217 20.30 -3.96 -19.54
N GLY A 218 21.33 -3.69 -18.75
CA GLY A 218 21.51 -2.42 -18.02
C GLY A 218 20.74 -2.32 -16.70
N LEU A 219 19.96 -3.34 -16.32
CA LEU A 219 19.22 -3.45 -15.06
C LEU A 219 19.60 -4.70 -14.26
N GLU A 220 20.70 -5.36 -14.62
CA GLU A 220 21.06 -6.67 -14.07
C GLU A 220 21.32 -6.58 -12.57
N GLN A 221 20.51 -7.30 -11.80
CA GLN A 221 20.65 -7.38 -10.36
C GLN A 221 20.08 -8.69 -9.83
N THR A 222 20.58 -9.14 -8.69
CA THR A 222 20.07 -10.34 -8.01
C THR A 222 20.00 -10.10 -6.52
N LYS A 223 18.89 -10.52 -5.91
CA LYS A 223 18.66 -10.47 -4.47
C LYS A 223 18.31 -11.86 -3.98
N HIS A 224 18.89 -12.23 -2.84
CA HIS A 224 18.67 -13.51 -2.18
C HIS A 224 18.15 -13.27 -0.77
N TYR A 225 17.10 -13.99 -0.41
CA TYR A 225 16.45 -13.88 0.89
C TYR A 225 16.33 -15.24 1.54
N HIS A 226 16.76 -15.32 2.79
CA HIS A 226 16.65 -16.51 3.63
C HIS A 226 16.64 -16.06 5.10
N TYR A 227 15.48 -16.15 5.75
CA TYR A 227 15.29 -15.67 7.11
C TYR A 227 14.93 -16.81 8.06
N GLU A 228 15.90 -17.25 8.84
CA GLU A 228 15.70 -18.30 9.87
C GLU A 228 14.90 -17.80 11.08
N GLY A 229 14.86 -16.48 11.32
CA GLY A 229 14.03 -15.86 12.36
C GLY A 229 12.58 -15.61 11.95
N GLY A 230 12.24 -15.83 10.68
CA GLY A 230 10.88 -15.62 10.15
C GLY A 230 10.35 -14.21 10.42
N ILE A 231 9.11 -14.12 10.92
CA ILE A 231 8.46 -12.84 11.22
C ILE A 231 9.16 -12.02 12.32
N ALA A 232 10.00 -12.64 13.17
CA ALA A 232 10.83 -11.89 14.12
C ALA A 232 11.88 -11.05 13.39
N SER A 233 12.55 -11.61 12.38
CA SER A 233 13.46 -10.87 11.51
C SER A 233 12.73 -9.79 10.70
N TYR A 234 11.44 -9.96 10.43
CA TYR A 234 10.64 -8.91 9.80
C TYR A 234 10.45 -7.70 10.73
N VAL A 235 10.15 -7.95 12.01
CA VAL A 235 10.07 -6.88 13.02
C VAL A 235 11.41 -6.16 13.16
N GLU A 236 12.53 -6.88 13.15
CA GLU A 236 13.88 -6.28 13.15
C GLU A 236 14.09 -5.40 11.92
N TYR A 237 13.71 -5.88 10.73
CA TYR A 237 13.80 -5.13 9.48
C TYR A 237 12.95 -3.85 9.48
N ILE A 238 11.75 -3.90 10.06
CA ILE A 238 10.86 -2.73 10.20
C ILE A 238 11.45 -1.73 11.22
N ASN A 239 12.10 -2.23 12.28
CA ASN A 239 12.69 -1.42 13.34
C ASN A 239 14.15 -1.02 13.09
N GLU A 240 14.72 -1.34 11.93
CA GLU A 240 16.11 -1.07 11.58
C GLU A 240 16.51 0.39 11.80
N ASN A 241 15.57 1.32 11.58
CA ASN A 241 15.77 2.76 11.74
C ASN A 241 15.20 3.35 13.06
N LYS A 242 14.69 2.49 13.95
CA LYS A 242 14.00 2.88 15.19
C LYS A 242 14.82 2.50 16.42
N ASP A 243 14.73 3.33 17.46
CA ASP A 243 15.35 3.01 18.75
C ASP A 243 14.46 2.04 19.52
N VAL A 244 14.92 0.79 19.66
CA VAL A 244 14.19 -0.29 20.32
C VAL A 244 14.35 -0.23 21.84
N ILE A 245 13.31 -0.64 22.58
CA ILE A 245 13.32 -0.69 24.05
C ILE A 245 14.11 -1.91 24.56
N PHE A 246 14.18 -2.97 23.76
CA PHE A 246 14.91 -4.21 24.04
C PHE A 246 15.34 -4.85 22.71
N ASP A 247 16.50 -5.53 22.71
CA ASP A 247 17.21 -5.88 21.47
C ASP A 247 16.52 -6.97 20.65
N THR A 248 16.04 -8.03 21.31
CA THR A 248 15.44 -9.19 20.63
C THR A 248 13.91 -9.05 20.57
N PRO A 249 13.28 -9.11 19.39
CA PRO A 249 11.83 -9.16 19.29
C PRO A 249 11.23 -10.34 20.06
N ILE A 250 10.06 -10.13 20.62
CA ILE A 250 9.25 -11.18 21.25
C ILE A 250 8.62 -11.97 20.13
N TYR A 251 8.83 -13.28 20.12
CA TYR A 251 8.20 -14.21 19.19
C TYR A 251 7.35 -15.21 19.96
N THR A 252 6.14 -15.44 19.48
CA THR A 252 5.22 -16.46 20.00
C THR A 252 4.60 -17.21 18.85
N ASP A 253 4.51 -18.53 18.95
CA ASP A 253 3.78 -19.39 18.03
C ASP A 253 2.85 -20.34 18.78
N GLY A 254 1.83 -20.83 18.09
CA GLY A 254 0.93 -21.85 18.62
C GLY A 254 -0.04 -22.37 17.57
N GLU A 255 -0.58 -23.56 17.79
CA GLU A 255 -1.59 -24.19 16.94
C GLU A 255 -2.80 -24.59 17.78
N MET A 256 -4.01 -24.29 17.29
CA MET A 256 -5.27 -24.72 17.88
C MET A 256 -6.28 -24.92 16.77
N ASP A 257 -7.02 -26.04 16.80
CA ASP A 257 -8.05 -26.36 15.80
C ASP A 257 -7.52 -26.30 14.35
N ASP A 258 -6.31 -26.82 14.13
CA ASP A 258 -5.56 -26.77 12.85
C ASP A 258 -5.25 -25.36 12.33
N ILE A 259 -5.37 -24.34 13.19
CA ILE A 259 -5.05 -22.94 12.89
C ILE A 259 -3.76 -22.58 13.64
N THR A 260 -2.72 -22.24 12.89
CA THR A 260 -1.46 -21.75 13.47
C THR A 260 -1.49 -20.22 13.56
N VAL A 261 -1.03 -19.68 14.68
CA VAL A 261 -0.89 -18.24 14.91
C VAL A 261 0.55 -17.98 15.32
N GLU A 262 1.22 -17.13 14.56
CA GLU A 262 2.56 -16.63 14.88
C GLU A 262 2.47 -15.11 15.08
N VAL A 263 3.09 -14.61 16.15
CA VAL A 263 3.17 -13.18 16.44
C VAL A 263 4.61 -12.83 16.78
N ALA A 264 5.15 -11.83 16.09
CA ALA A 264 6.39 -11.17 16.46
C ALA A 264 6.10 -9.72 16.84
N MET A 265 6.72 -9.23 17.92
CA MET A 265 6.53 -7.84 18.34
C MET A 265 7.74 -7.26 19.07
N GLN A 266 7.93 -5.97 18.93
CA GLN A 266 8.99 -5.23 19.62
C GLN A 266 8.55 -3.79 19.84
N TYR A 267 8.85 -3.26 21.03
CA TYR A 267 8.57 -1.86 21.33
C TYR A 267 9.76 -0.97 20.97
N THR A 268 9.44 0.22 20.50
CA THR A 268 10.37 1.31 20.21
C THR A 268 10.12 2.49 21.14
N THR A 269 11.04 3.45 21.16
CA THR A 269 10.86 4.72 21.87
C THR A 269 9.84 5.64 21.20
N GLY A 270 9.47 5.35 19.94
CA GLY A 270 8.52 6.11 19.14
C GLY A 270 7.11 6.15 19.72
N TYR A 271 6.26 6.95 19.09
CA TYR A 271 4.87 7.16 19.52
C TYR A 271 3.85 6.43 18.64
N HIS A 272 4.26 5.95 17.47
CA HIS A 272 3.37 5.34 16.49
C HIS A 272 3.29 3.82 16.65
N GLU A 273 2.09 3.26 16.48
CA GLU A 273 1.91 1.82 16.31
C GLU A 273 2.14 1.45 14.83
N ASN A 274 2.87 0.37 14.59
CA ASN A 274 2.96 -0.29 13.28
C ASN A 274 2.59 -1.77 13.46
N VAL A 275 1.35 -2.11 13.12
CA VAL A 275 0.84 -3.49 13.18
C VAL A 275 0.56 -3.96 11.77
N MET A 276 1.25 -5.04 11.38
CA MET A 276 1.02 -5.73 10.11
C MET A 276 0.38 -7.09 10.39
N SER A 277 -0.62 -7.45 9.60
CA SER A 277 -1.36 -8.68 9.81
C SER A 277 -1.52 -9.47 8.51
N PHE A 278 -1.40 -10.79 8.60
CA PHE A 278 -1.36 -11.70 7.46
C PHE A 278 -2.22 -12.94 7.72
N ALA A 279 -2.88 -13.42 6.68
CA ALA A 279 -3.60 -14.69 6.67
C ALA A 279 -3.15 -15.51 5.45
N ASN A 280 -2.55 -16.68 5.68
CA ASN A 280 -1.96 -17.54 4.65
C ASN A 280 -1.02 -16.76 3.70
N ASN A 281 -0.09 -15.99 4.26
CA ASN A 281 0.86 -15.12 3.54
C ASN A 281 0.25 -13.93 2.78
N ILE A 282 -1.07 -13.74 2.86
CA ILE A 282 -1.78 -12.60 2.26
C ILE A 282 -1.85 -11.47 3.28
N HIS A 283 -1.45 -10.27 2.87
CA HIS A 283 -1.47 -9.09 3.72
C HIS A 283 -2.91 -8.59 3.90
N THR A 284 -3.38 -8.57 5.15
CA THR A 284 -4.70 -8.07 5.52
C THR A 284 -4.60 -6.63 6.02
N HIS A 285 -4.43 -5.68 5.12
CA HIS A 285 -4.18 -4.26 5.48
C HIS A 285 -5.39 -3.56 6.13
N GLU A 286 -6.61 -4.07 5.94
CA GLU A 286 -7.82 -3.65 6.68
C GLU A 286 -7.98 -4.39 8.02
N GLY A 287 -7.01 -5.23 8.37
CA GLY A 287 -6.96 -6.03 9.59
C GLY A 287 -7.87 -7.26 9.54
N GLY A 288 -8.59 -7.52 10.61
CA GLY A 288 -9.52 -8.65 10.68
C GLY A 288 -9.63 -9.26 12.07
N THR A 289 -10.21 -10.45 12.08
CA THR A 289 -10.53 -11.22 13.29
C THR A 289 -9.28 -11.62 14.09
N HIS A 290 -8.21 -12.03 13.44
CA HIS A 290 -6.90 -12.31 14.04
C HIS A 290 -6.32 -11.08 14.75
N GLU A 291 -6.30 -9.94 14.08
CA GLU A 291 -5.78 -8.70 14.65
C GLU A 291 -6.61 -8.23 15.85
N GLN A 292 -7.94 -8.34 15.77
CA GLN A 292 -8.84 -8.05 16.89
C GLN A 292 -8.52 -8.94 18.11
N GLY A 293 -8.29 -10.24 17.89
CA GLY A 293 -7.92 -11.20 18.92
C GLY A 293 -6.62 -10.81 19.63
N PHE A 294 -5.60 -10.46 18.84
CA PHE A 294 -4.30 -9.97 19.32
C PHE A 294 -4.42 -8.66 20.13
N ARG A 295 -5.07 -7.62 19.57
CA ARG A 295 -5.23 -6.31 20.25
C ARG A 295 -5.93 -6.45 21.61
N THR A 296 -6.94 -7.32 21.68
CA THR A 296 -7.67 -7.61 22.92
C THR A 296 -6.79 -8.34 23.94
N ALA A 297 -6.05 -9.36 23.49
CA ALA A 297 -5.16 -10.14 24.35
C ALA A 297 -4.01 -9.30 24.90
N LEU A 298 -3.32 -8.53 24.06
CA LEU A 298 -2.22 -7.64 24.44
C LEU A 298 -2.63 -6.70 25.58
N THR A 299 -3.78 -6.03 25.42
CA THR A 299 -4.30 -5.09 26.41
C THR A 299 -4.59 -5.78 27.74
N ARG A 300 -5.23 -6.96 27.71
CA ARG A 300 -5.55 -7.71 28.92
C ARG A 300 -4.29 -8.18 29.65
N VAL A 301 -3.38 -8.85 28.95
CA VAL A 301 -2.19 -9.47 29.55
C VAL A 301 -1.26 -8.43 30.18
N ILE A 302 -1.05 -7.28 29.53
CA ILE A 302 -0.24 -6.19 30.09
C ILE A 302 -0.86 -5.64 31.38
N ASN A 303 -2.17 -5.41 31.39
CA ASN A 303 -2.87 -4.92 32.59
C ASN A 303 -2.82 -5.95 33.73
N ASP A 304 -3.08 -7.22 33.43
CA ASP A 304 -3.04 -8.30 34.42
C ASP A 304 -1.64 -8.44 35.04
N TYR A 305 -0.59 -8.39 34.21
CA TYR A 305 0.79 -8.41 34.66
C TYR A 305 1.12 -7.17 35.52
N ALA A 306 0.71 -5.98 35.10
CA ALA A 306 0.97 -4.73 35.81
C ALA A 306 0.29 -4.69 37.20
N ARG A 307 -0.93 -5.22 37.31
CA ARG A 307 -1.66 -5.36 38.58
C ARG A 307 -1.01 -6.38 39.50
N LYS A 308 -0.75 -7.59 38.99
CA LYS A 308 -0.16 -8.69 39.77
C LYS A 308 1.21 -8.31 40.35
N ASN A 309 2.00 -7.53 39.61
CA ASN A 309 3.33 -7.07 40.02
C ASN A 309 3.33 -5.67 40.69
N LYS A 310 2.15 -5.09 40.98
CA LYS A 310 1.99 -3.79 41.64
C LYS A 310 2.71 -2.62 40.92
N LEU A 311 2.86 -2.72 39.61
CA LEU A 311 3.37 -1.63 38.75
C LEU A 311 2.29 -0.57 38.51
N LEU A 312 1.02 -0.99 38.53
CA LEU A 312 -0.16 -0.13 38.55
C LEU A 312 -0.84 -0.26 39.91
N LYS A 313 -1.14 0.87 40.56
CA LYS A 313 -1.79 0.88 41.88
C LYS A 313 -3.28 0.59 41.76
N ASP A 314 -3.88 0.00 42.79
CA ASP A 314 -5.31 -0.36 42.83
C ASP A 314 -6.27 0.82 42.54
N ASN A 315 -5.84 2.05 42.80
CA ASN A 315 -6.60 3.26 42.58
C ASN A 315 -6.34 3.96 41.24
N GLU A 316 -5.41 3.47 40.43
CA GLU A 316 -5.14 3.97 39.09
C GLU A 316 -5.99 3.23 38.07
N ASP A 317 -6.41 3.91 37.00
CA ASP A 317 -7.15 3.29 35.90
C ASP A 317 -6.27 2.31 35.12
N ASN A 318 -6.88 1.29 34.51
CA ASN A 318 -6.17 0.39 33.61
C ASN A 318 -5.65 1.13 32.36
N LEU A 319 -4.57 0.62 31.78
CA LEU A 319 -4.06 1.08 30.50
C LEU A 319 -5.09 0.74 29.41
N THR A 320 -5.37 1.70 28.54
CA THR A 320 -6.23 1.48 27.38
C THR A 320 -5.48 0.78 26.26
N GLY A 321 -6.21 0.29 25.25
CA GLY A 321 -5.61 -0.36 24.09
C GLY A 321 -4.62 0.54 23.33
N GLU A 322 -4.88 1.85 23.26
CA GLU A 322 -3.98 2.82 22.64
C GLU A 322 -2.70 2.98 23.48
N ASP A 323 -2.84 3.06 24.80
CA ASP A 323 -1.69 3.24 25.71
C ASP A 323 -0.70 2.06 25.60
N VAL A 324 -1.20 0.83 25.46
CA VAL A 324 -0.34 -0.37 25.35
C VAL A 324 0.28 -0.56 23.96
N ARG A 325 -0.25 0.07 22.91
CA ARG A 325 0.28 -0.07 21.54
C ARG A 325 1.16 1.10 21.11
N GLU A 326 1.30 2.14 21.93
CA GLU A 326 2.20 3.26 21.63
C GLU A 326 3.65 2.78 21.42
N GLY A 327 4.19 3.03 20.23
CA GLY A 327 5.55 2.63 19.87
C GLY A 327 5.70 1.13 19.59
N LEU A 328 4.61 0.38 19.45
CA LEU A 328 4.63 -1.05 19.16
C LEU A 328 4.80 -1.30 17.66
N THR A 329 5.80 -2.09 17.30
CA THR A 329 5.87 -2.77 16.00
C THR A 329 5.48 -4.23 16.17
N ALA A 330 4.52 -4.73 15.40
CA ALA A 330 4.08 -6.12 15.47
C ALA A 330 3.74 -6.69 14.09
N VAL A 331 4.09 -7.96 13.88
CA VAL A 331 3.71 -8.77 12.71
C VAL A 331 2.91 -9.97 13.21
N ILE A 332 1.69 -10.12 12.69
CA ILE A 332 0.76 -11.19 13.06
C ILE A 332 0.53 -12.05 11.82
N SER A 333 0.87 -13.34 11.87
CA SER A 333 0.66 -14.27 10.77
C SER A 333 -0.24 -15.42 11.21
N VAL A 334 -1.34 -15.65 10.49
CA VAL A 334 -2.26 -16.76 10.74
C VAL A 334 -2.24 -17.71 9.55
N LYS A 335 -2.11 -19.00 9.83
CA LYS A 335 -2.24 -20.09 8.87
C LYS A 335 -3.55 -20.81 9.15
N HIS A 336 -4.53 -20.63 8.27
CA HIS A 336 -5.88 -21.13 8.41
C HIS A 336 -6.20 -22.10 7.27
N PRO A 337 -6.81 -23.28 7.52
CA PRO A 337 -7.15 -24.24 6.46
C PRO A 337 -8.20 -23.74 5.47
N ASN A 338 -9.18 -22.98 5.97
CA ASN A 338 -10.30 -22.42 5.17
C ASN A 338 -10.56 -20.93 5.48
N PRO A 339 -9.64 -20.01 5.12
CA PRO A 339 -9.80 -18.59 5.41
C PRO A 339 -10.95 -17.99 4.58
N GLN A 340 -11.71 -17.11 5.21
CA GLN A 340 -12.81 -16.36 4.63
C GLN A 340 -12.47 -14.88 4.70
N PHE A 341 -12.42 -14.22 3.55
CA PHE A 341 -12.13 -12.80 3.47
C PHE A 341 -13.39 -11.98 3.20
N GLU A 342 -13.44 -10.75 3.73
CA GLU A 342 -14.48 -9.78 3.41
C GLU A 342 -14.24 -9.20 2.00
N GLY A 343 -14.57 -9.97 0.96
CA GLY A 343 -14.44 -9.57 -0.44
C GLY A 343 -13.29 -10.23 -1.23
N GLN A 344 -13.28 -10.00 -2.54
CA GLN A 344 -12.37 -10.67 -3.48
C GLN A 344 -10.91 -10.20 -3.35
N THR A 345 -10.69 -8.96 -2.92
CA THR A 345 -9.36 -8.35 -2.74
C THR A 345 -8.61 -8.89 -1.53
N LYS A 346 -9.24 -9.78 -0.73
CA LYS A 346 -8.65 -10.48 0.43
C LYS A 346 -7.98 -9.55 1.46
N THR A 347 -8.55 -8.37 1.65
CA THR A 347 -7.95 -7.30 2.48
C THR A 347 -8.21 -7.46 3.97
N LYS A 348 -9.24 -8.24 4.35
CA LYS A 348 -9.68 -8.41 5.73
C LYS A 348 -10.16 -9.83 6.03
N LEU A 349 -9.67 -10.42 7.12
CA LEU A 349 -10.05 -11.78 7.54
C LEU A 349 -11.36 -11.79 8.36
N GLY A 350 -12.34 -12.59 7.93
CA GLY A 350 -13.70 -12.64 8.50
C GLY A 350 -14.02 -13.85 9.41
N ASN A 351 -13.11 -14.82 9.56
CA ASN A 351 -13.33 -16.02 10.40
C ASN A 351 -13.51 -15.68 11.89
N SER A 352 -14.74 -15.73 12.39
CA SER A 352 -15.07 -15.32 13.77
C SER A 352 -14.36 -16.11 14.88
N GLU A 353 -14.05 -17.38 14.62
CA GLU A 353 -13.35 -18.31 15.49
C GLU A 353 -11.90 -17.88 15.74
N VAL A 354 -11.27 -17.25 14.74
CA VAL A 354 -9.87 -16.82 14.80
C VAL A 354 -9.65 -15.77 15.88
N VAL A 355 -10.65 -14.93 16.19
CA VAL A 355 -10.59 -13.96 17.31
C VAL A 355 -10.24 -14.67 18.61
N LYS A 356 -10.93 -15.78 18.92
CA LYS A 356 -10.76 -16.52 20.18
C LYS A 356 -9.45 -17.30 20.18
N ILE A 357 -9.11 -17.91 19.05
CA ILE A 357 -7.89 -18.72 18.89
C ILE A 357 -6.65 -17.84 19.05
N THR A 358 -6.54 -16.76 18.28
CA THR A 358 -5.43 -15.80 18.38
C THR A 358 -5.35 -15.21 19.79
N ASN A 359 -6.49 -14.84 20.39
CA ASN A 359 -6.50 -14.30 21.74
C ASN A 359 -5.91 -15.28 22.77
N ARG A 360 -6.31 -16.55 22.72
CA ARG A 360 -5.90 -17.57 23.67
C ARG A 360 -4.43 -17.93 23.49
N LEU A 361 -4.03 -18.33 22.28
CA LEU A 361 -2.66 -18.72 21.98
C LEU A 361 -1.66 -17.61 22.33
N PHE A 362 -1.95 -16.37 21.91
CA PHE A 362 -1.09 -15.24 22.22
C PHE A 362 -1.10 -14.90 23.72
N SER A 363 -2.26 -14.95 24.39
CA SER A 363 -2.31 -14.63 25.83
C SER A 363 -1.49 -15.58 26.68
N ASP A 364 -1.57 -16.88 26.39
CA ASP A 364 -0.85 -17.91 27.14
C ASP A 364 0.66 -17.71 26.94
N ALA A 365 1.12 -17.67 25.67
CA ALA A 365 2.53 -17.51 25.34
C ALA A 365 3.12 -16.16 25.82
N PHE A 366 2.39 -15.06 25.65
CA PHE A 366 2.87 -13.75 26.06
C PHE A 366 2.89 -13.60 27.58
N SER A 367 1.95 -14.20 28.31
CA SER A 367 1.97 -14.20 29.78
C SER A 367 3.20 -14.95 30.31
N ASP A 368 3.51 -16.11 29.73
CA ASP A 368 4.68 -16.89 30.09
C ASP A 368 5.96 -16.10 29.82
N PHE A 369 6.07 -15.49 28.63
CA PHE A 369 7.21 -14.63 28.29
C PHE A 369 7.43 -13.50 29.30
N LEU A 370 6.36 -12.78 29.70
CA LEU A 370 6.47 -11.68 30.67
C LEU A 370 6.91 -12.17 32.06
N MET A 371 6.48 -13.37 32.46
CA MET A 371 6.90 -13.98 33.73
C MET A 371 8.36 -14.41 33.71
N GLU A 372 8.82 -14.96 32.58
CA GLU A 372 10.22 -15.37 32.38
C GLU A 372 11.17 -14.19 32.21
N ASN A 373 10.67 -13.06 31.69
CA ASN A 373 11.46 -11.85 31.40
C ASN A 373 10.99 -10.61 32.17
N PRO A 374 11.09 -10.56 33.51
CA PRO A 374 10.53 -9.46 34.31
C PRO A 374 11.07 -8.06 33.97
N GLN A 375 12.33 -7.96 33.54
CA GLN A 375 12.95 -6.69 33.17
C GLN A 375 12.33 -6.10 31.90
N ILE A 376 12.12 -6.94 30.88
CA ILE A 376 11.45 -6.55 29.63
C ILE A 376 9.99 -6.21 29.93
N ALA A 377 9.30 -7.06 30.68
CA ALA A 377 7.91 -6.85 31.06
C ALA A 377 7.69 -5.52 31.79
N LYS A 378 8.59 -5.18 32.73
CA LYS A 378 8.56 -3.90 33.43
C LYS A 378 8.73 -2.71 32.47
N ARG A 379 9.68 -2.77 31.54
CA ARG A 379 9.89 -1.72 30.52
C ARG A 379 8.66 -1.51 29.63
N ILE A 380 8.01 -2.59 29.21
CA ILE A 380 6.77 -2.54 28.40
C ILE A 380 5.66 -1.83 29.18
N VAL A 381 5.44 -2.21 30.45
CA VAL A 381 4.42 -1.58 31.30
C VAL A 381 4.74 -0.11 31.56
N GLU A 382 6.01 0.24 31.81
CA GLU A 382 6.43 1.63 32.02
C GLU A 382 6.17 2.52 30.79
N LYS A 383 6.43 2.00 29.58
CA LYS A 383 6.11 2.70 28.32
C LYS A 383 4.60 2.97 28.23
N GLY A 384 3.76 1.97 28.51
CA GLY A 384 2.30 2.15 28.52
C GLY A 384 1.81 3.14 29.59
N ILE A 385 2.40 3.14 30.79
CA ILE A 385 2.09 4.12 31.84
C ILE A 385 2.47 5.54 31.40
N LEU A 386 3.59 5.71 30.71
CA LEU A 386 4.03 7.00 30.19
C LEU A 386 3.06 7.52 29.12
N ALA A 387 2.65 6.65 28.19
CA ALA A 387 1.62 6.95 27.19
C ALA A 387 0.29 7.36 27.83
N ALA A 388 -0.19 6.61 28.83
CA ALA A 388 -1.42 6.91 29.55
C ALA A 388 -1.35 8.28 30.26
N LYS A 389 -0.22 8.61 30.89
CA LYS A 389 -0.02 9.92 31.52
C LYS A 389 -0.04 11.05 30.49
N ALA A 390 0.62 10.87 29.35
CA ALA A 390 0.60 11.84 28.26
C ALA A 390 -0.83 12.05 27.73
N ARG A 391 -1.58 10.97 27.46
CA ARG A 391 -2.98 11.04 27.01
C ARG A 391 -3.90 11.76 28.00
N VAL A 392 -3.79 11.46 29.30
CA VAL A 392 -4.59 12.15 30.34
C VAL A 392 -4.21 13.63 30.45
N ALA A 393 -2.92 13.96 30.34
CA ALA A 393 -2.46 15.35 30.31
C ALA A 393 -3.00 16.08 29.07
N ALA A 394 -2.92 15.48 27.88
CA ALA A 394 -3.48 15.98 26.63
C ALA A 394 -4.98 16.25 26.75
N LYS A 395 -5.74 15.27 27.29
CA LYS A 395 -7.18 15.40 27.51
C LYS A 395 -7.51 16.57 28.44
N ARG A 396 -6.79 16.72 29.55
CA ARG A 396 -6.97 17.85 30.47
C ARG A 396 -6.62 19.19 29.82
N ALA A 397 -5.53 19.26 29.06
CA ALA A 397 -5.13 20.47 28.33
C ALA A 397 -6.21 20.87 27.28
N ARG A 398 -6.73 19.88 26.54
CA ARG A 398 -7.86 20.10 25.61
C ARG A 398 -9.12 20.56 26.33
N GLU A 399 -9.50 19.93 27.43
CA GLU A 399 -10.70 20.30 28.20
C GLU A 399 -10.62 21.72 28.80
N VAL A 400 -9.46 22.11 29.32
CA VAL A 400 -9.22 23.48 29.81
C VAL A 400 -9.30 24.49 28.67
N THR A 401 -8.79 24.13 27.48
CA THR A 401 -8.90 24.95 26.27
C THR A 401 -10.36 25.04 25.78
N ARG A 402 -11.09 23.91 25.74
CA ARG A 402 -12.53 23.84 25.40
C ARG A 402 -13.40 24.63 26.36
N LYS A 403 -13.09 24.64 27.66
CA LYS A 403 -13.82 25.42 28.68
C LYS A 403 -13.55 26.92 28.56
N LYS A 404 -12.33 27.33 28.17
CA LYS A 404 -12.03 28.73 27.82
C LYS A 404 -12.69 29.15 26.50
N SER A 405 -12.82 28.23 25.54
CA SER A 405 -13.47 28.45 24.25
C SER A 405 -14.97 28.13 24.22
N GLY A 406 -15.62 27.84 25.36
CA GLY A 406 -17.03 27.44 25.41
C GLY A 406 -18.00 28.51 24.88
N LEU A 407 -17.53 29.75 24.73
CA LEU A 407 -18.23 30.85 24.06
C LEU A 407 -17.85 31.01 22.57
N GLU A 408 -16.90 30.22 22.03
CA GLU A 408 -16.27 30.40 20.70
C GLU A 408 -16.08 29.10 19.87
N ILE A 409 -16.73 27.97 20.20
CA ILE A 409 -16.57 26.69 19.47
C ILE A 409 -17.22 26.69 18.06
N SER A 410 -17.91 27.76 17.65
CA SER A 410 -18.46 27.90 16.29
C SER A 410 -17.50 28.51 15.27
N ASN A 411 -16.30 28.95 15.67
CA ASN A 411 -15.44 29.70 14.75
C ASN A 411 -14.46 28.76 14.06
N LEU A 412 -14.70 28.55 12.76
CA LEU A 412 -13.69 28.12 11.80
C LEU A 412 -12.37 28.87 12.03
N PRO A 413 -11.21 28.26 11.74
CA PRO A 413 -9.92 28.94 11.92
C PRO A 413 -9.97 30.34 11.28
N GLY A 414 -9.58 31.39 12.00
CA GLY A 414 -9.70 32.77 11.51
C GLY A 414 -8.94 33.05 10.21
N LYS A 415 -7.98 32.19 9.88
CA LYS A 415 -7.20 32.21 8.62
C LYS A 415 -7.84 31.42 7.46
N LEU A 416 -8.83 30.57 7.73
CA LEU A 416 -9.54 29.80 6.70
C LEU A 416 -10.43 30.76 5.90
N ALA A 417 -10.20 30.81 4.58
CA ALA A 417 -11.13 31.42 3.66
C ALA A 417 -12.08 30.35 3.11
N ASP A 418 -13.23 30.18 3.77
CA ASP A 418 -14.17 29.10 3.48
C ASP A 418 -14.95 29.30 2.16
N CYS A 419 -15.53 28.21 1.65
CA CYS A 419 -16.46 28.19 0.52
C CYS A 419 -17.93 28.26 0.97
N SER A 420 -18.85 28.58 0.06
CA SER A 420 -20.28 28.70 0.38
C SER A 420 -21.06 27.39 0.28
N SER A 421 -20.58 26.42 -0.51
CA SER A 421 -21.19 25.10 -0.59
C SER A 421 -20.93 24.29 0.69
N ASN A 422 -21.93 23.50 1.07
CA ASN A 422 -21.86 22.54 2.17
C ASN A 422 -21.84 21.09 1.69
N ASN A 423 -21.76 20.85 0.38
CA ASN A 423 -21.69 19.50 -0.19
C ASN A 423 -20.22 19.02 -0.20
N PRO A 424 -19.82 18.06 0.66
CA PRO A 424 -18.42 17.68 0.77
C PRO A 424 -17.82 17.15 -0.54
N ALA A 425 -18.62 16.52 -1.39
CA ALA A 425 -18.19 15.86 -2.62
C ALA A 425 -17.72 16.81 -3.73
N GLU A 426 -18.24 18.03 -3.76
CA GLU A 426 -17.81 19.05 -4.73
C GLU A 426 -16.77 20.01 -4.14
N THR A 427 -16.72 20.11 -2.80
CA THR A 427 -15.87 21.10 -2.12
C THR A 427 -14.42 20.66 -1.98
N GLU A 428 -13.52 21.65 -2.05
CA GLU A 428 -12.08 21.47 -2.10
C GLU A 428 -11.40 22.40 -1.08
N LEU A 429 -10.38 21.90 -0.38
CA LEU A 429 -9.54 22.70 0.52
C LEU A 429 -8.12 22.77 -0.02
N PHE A 430 -7.67 23.96 -0.37
CA PHE A 430 -6.29 24.22 -0.76
C PHE A 430 -5.46 24.64 0.46
N ILE A 431 -4.42 23.86 0.76
CA ILE A 431 -3.37 24.24 1.69
C ILE A 431 -2.31 25.00 0.91
N VAL A 432 -2.00 26.22 1.34
CA VAL A 432 -1.05 27.13 0.66
C VAL A 432 0.04 27.60 1.59
N GLU A 433 1.25 27.75 1.04
CA GLU A 433 2.41 28.25 1.77
C GLU A 433 2.37 29.79 1.89
N GLY A 434 2.23 30.27 3.11
CA GLY A 434 2.30 31.69 3.44
C GLY A 434 1.06 32.51 3.05
N ASP A 435 1.00 33.73 3.60
CA ASP A 435 -0.12 34.64 3.36
C ASP A 435 -0.08 35.26 1.96
N SER A 436 1.07 35.27 1.29
CA SER A 436 1.22 35.84 -0.07
C SER A 436 0.52 34.96 -1.10
N ALA A 437 0.89 33.68 -1.20
CA ALA A 437 0.20 32.72 -2.06
C ALA A 437 -1.26 32.54 -1.63
N GLY A 438 -1.53 32.58 -0.32
CA GLY A 438 -2.90 32.57 0.20
C GLY A 438 -3.75 33.76 -0.22
N GLY A 439 -3.15 34.94 -0.39
CA GLY A 439 -3.82 36.13 -0.93
C GLY A 439 -4.25 35.94 -2.38
N SER A 440 -3.33 35.54 -3.26
CA SER A 440 -3.62 35.27 -4.69
C SER A 440 -4.64 34.14 -4.84
N ALA A 441 -4.46 33.02 -4.13
CA ALA A 441 -5.38 31.89 -4.16
C ALA A 441 -6.78 32.28 -3.65
N LYS A 442 -6.87 33.09 -2.58
CA LYS A 442 -8.17 33.56 -2.07
C LYS A 442 -8.92 34.45 -3.06
N SER A 443 -8.19 35.25 -3.85
CA SER A 443 -8.77 36.13 -4.86
C SER A 443 -9.18 35.37 -6.12
N GLY A 444 -8.33 34.43 -6.58
CA GLY A 444 -8.56 33.65 -7.81
C GLY A 444 -9.52 32.46 -7.68
N ARG A 445 -9.79 31.97 -6.46
CA ARG A 445 -10.66 30.79 -6.25
C ARG A 445 -12.10 30.99 -6.71
N ASN A 446 -12.75 29.88 -7.04
CA ASN A 446 -14.20 29.84 -7.03
C ASN A 446 -14.71 29.71 -5.59
N ARG A 447 -15.33 30.77 -5.08
CA ARG A 447 -15.83 30.85 -3.70
C ARG A 447 -16.98 29.89 -3.40
N GLU A 448 -17.61 29.32 -4.42
CA GLU A 448 -18.70 28.37 -4.26
C GLU A 448 -18.22 27.08 -3.63
N PHE A 449 -17.13 26.49 -4.14
CA PHE A 449 -16.69 25.15 -3.75
C PHE A 449 -15.22 25.07 -3.29
N GLN A 450 -14.39 26.10 -3.48
CA GLN A 450 -12.98 26.04 -3.07
C GLN A 450 -12.72 26.87 -1.82
N ALA A 451 -12.12 26.27 -0.80
CA ALA A 451 -11.66 26.93 0.41
C ALA A 451 -10.13 27.01 0.45
N ILE A 452 -9.57 28.04 1.10
CA ILE A 452 -8.11 28.25 1.20
C ILE A 452 -7.69 28.28 2.67
N LEU A 453 -6.70 27.47 3.03
CA LEU A 453 -6.07 27.45 4.34
C LEU A 453 -4.57 27.80 4.20
N PRO A 454 -4.18 29.07 4.47
CA PRO A 454 -2.79 29.46 4.54
C PRO A 454 -2.08 28.82 5.74
N ILE A 455 -0.87 28.32 5.51
CA ILE A 455 0.02 27.82 6.55
C ILE A 455 1.27 28.70 6.63
N ARG A 456 1.68 29.04 7.85
CA ARG A 456 2.86 29.89 8.07
C ARG A 456 4.06 29.07 8.55
N GLY A 457 5.18 29.26 7.87
CA GLY A 457 6.44 28.61 8.21
C GLY A 457 6.44 27.10 7.99
N LYS A 458 7.50 26.44 8.45
CA LYS A 458 7.63 24.98 8.36
C LYS A 458 6.73 24.31 9.39
N ILE A 459 5.94 23.34 8.95
CA ILE A 459 5.09 22.55 9.84
C ILE A 459 5.98 21.74 10.80
N LEU A 460 5.48 21.52 12.01
CA LEU A 460 6.14 20.65 12.98
C LEU A 460 6.29 19.25 12.40
N ASN A 461 7.51 18.72 12.37
CA ASN A 461 7.74 17.32 12.03
C ASN A 461 7.08 16.44 13.11
N VAL A 462 5.99 15.79 12.72
CA VAL A 462 5.18 14.99 13.65
C VAL A 462 5.77 13.64 13.98
N GLU A 463 6.71 13.14 13.16
CA GLU A 463 7.40 11.87 13.40
C GLU A 463 8.21 11.90 14.70
N LYS A 464 8.79 13.08 14.99
CA LYS A 464 9.62 13.34 16.17
C LYS A 464 8.86 13.96 17.34
N ALA A 465 7.58 14.25 17.15
CA ALA A 465 6.82 15.05 18.10
C ALA A 465 5.82 14.18 18.87
N SER A 466 5.75 14.41 20.19
CA SER A 466 4.70 13.82 21.00
C SER A 466 3.34 14.43 20.66
N MET A 467 2.29 13.66 20.95
CA MET A 467 0.90 14.06 20.77
C MET A 467 0.58 15.45 21.34
N ASP A 468 1.08 15.77 22.53
CA ASP A 468 0.87 17.07 23.19
C ASP A 468 1.42 18.24 22.36
N LYS A 469 2.62 18.08 21.77
CA LYS A 469 3.24 19.11 20.94
C LYS A 469 2.49 19.31 19.63
N ILE A 470 1.99 18.22 19.05
CA ILE A 470 1.21 18.23 17.81
C ILE A 470 -0.10 18.99 18.02
N LEU A 471 -0.79 18.77 19.13
CA LEU A 471 -2.06 19.42 19.45
C LEU A 471 -1.91 20.87 19.90
N ALA A 472 -0.75 21.20 20.49
CA ALA A 472 -0.41 22.57 20.83
C ALA A 472 -0.10 23.41 19.57
N ASN A 473 0.27 22.78 18.46
CA ASN A 473 0.58 23.46 17.21
C ASN A 473 -0.69 24.03 16.54
N GLU A 474 -0.69 25.34 16.31
CA GLU A 474 -1.84 26.06 15.76
C GLU A 474 -2.13 25.71 14.30
N GLU A 475 -1.09 25.47 13.49
CA GLU A 475 -1.22 25.10 12.08
C GLU A 475 -1.93 23.76 11.93
N ILE A 476 -1.45 22.77 12.67
CA ILE A 476 -2.03 21.42 12.70
C ILE A 476 -3.46 21.46 13.22
N ARG A 477 -3.72 22.14 14.34
CA ARG A 477 -5.07 22.28 14.90
C ARG A 477 -6.03 22.95 13.92
N SER A 478 -5.56 23.97 13.19
CA SER A 478 -6.37 24.66 12.19
C SER A 478 -6.75 23.74 11.04
N LEU A 479 -5.84 22.89 10.58
CA LEU A 479 -6.13 21.91 9.54
C LEU A 479 -7.19 20.89 9.99
N PHE A 480 -7.04 20.29 11.17
CA PHE A 480 -8.04 19.37 11.71
C PHE A 480 -9.42 20.03 11.89
N THR A 481 -9.43 21.28 12.37
CA THR A 481 -10.67 22.04 12.56
C THR A 481 -11.33 22.38 11.22
N ALA A 482 -10.54 22.75 10.20
CA ALA A 482 -11.04 23.03 8.86
C ALA A 482 -11.65 21.77 8.22
N MET A 483 -10.96 20.63 8.31
CA MET A 483 -11.43 19.35 7.75
C MET A 483 -12.67 18.81 8.46
N GLY A 484 -12.86 19.11 9.75
CA GLY A 484 -14.05 18.70 10.51
C GLY A 484 -14.11 17.21 10.86
N THR A 485 -13.07 16.44 10.54
CA THR A 485 -13.03 14.98 10.77
C THR A 485 -12.75 14.59 12.21
N GLY A 486 -12.41 15.52 13.10
CA GLY A 486 -11.99 15.19 14.46
C GLY A 486 -10.54 14.69 14.52
N PHE A 487 -10.14 14.09 15.64
CA PHE A 487 -8.75 13.68 15.90
C PHE A 487 -8.68 12.39 16.72
N GLY A 488 -7.75 11.48 16.37
CA GLY A 488 -7.50 10.24 17.10
C GLY A 488 -8.73 9.33 17.12
N ALA A 489 -9.14 8.86 18.31
CA ALA A 489 -10.32 8.02 18.47
C ALA A 489 -11.65 8.69 18.04
N GLU A 490 -11.72 10.02 17.99
CA GLU A 490 -12.90 10.76 17.49
C GLU A 490 -12.83 11.01 15.98
N PHE A 491 -11.80 10.49 15.30
CA PHE A 491 -11.61 10.70 13.87
C PHE A 491 -12.68 9.96 13.05
N ASP A 492 -13.36 10.69 12.18
CA ASP A 492 -14.45 10.20 11.36
C ASP A 492 -14.36 10.84 9.97
N VAL A 493 -13.95 10.06 8.99
CA VAL A 493 -13.78 10.50 7.60
C VAL A 493 -15.12 10.89 6.96
N SER A 494 -16.25 10.33 7.42
CA SER A 494 -17.57 10.67 6.88
C SER A 494 -18.00 12.10 7.19
N LYS A 495 -17.39 12.72 8.20
CA LYS A 495 -17.60 14.12 8.59
C LYS A 495 -16.66 15.09 7.87
N ALA A 496 -15.83 14.62 6.94
CA ALA A 496 -14.95 15.47 6.18
C ALA A 496 -15.76 16.57 5.48
N ARG A 497 -15.41 17.83 5.75
CA ARG A 497 -16.07 18.99 5.13
C ARG A 497 -15.69 19.17 3.67
N TYR A 498 -14.51 18.67 3.29
CA TYR A 498 -13.96 18.73 1.93
C TYR A 498 -13.47 17.34 1.54
N GLN A 499 -13.97 16.79 0.42
CA GLN A 499 -13.49 15.50 -0.10
C GLN A 499 -12.29 15.64 -1.06
N LYS A 500 -11.81 16.86 -1.27
CA LYS A 500 -10.55 17.12 -1.96
C LYS A 500 -9.69 18.03 -1.11
N LEU A 501 -8.64 17.47 -0.53
CA LEU A 501 -7.56 18.19 0.15
C LEU A 501 -6.40 18.35 -0.81
N VAL A 502 -6.15 19.57 -1.27
CA VAL A 502 -5.13 19.90 -2.27
C VAL A 502 -3.94 20.58 -1.62
N LEU A 503 -2.77 19.95 -1.71
CA LEU A 503 -1.49 20.51 -1.26
C LEU A 503 -0.94 21.38 -2.39
N MET A 504 -0.97 22.70 -2.21
CA MET A 504 -0.50 23.67 -3.19
C MET A 504 0.72 24.41 -2.63
N THR A 505 1.89 23.80 -2.82
CA THR A 505 3.20 24.28 -2.36
C THR A 505 4.05 24.75 -3.53
N ASP A 506 5.04 25.61 -3.24
CA ASP A 506 5.95 26.13 -4.27
C ASP A 506 6.83 25.01 -4.87
N ALA A 507 7.30 25.23 -6.11
CA ALA A 507 8.14 24.31 -6.87
C ALA A 507 9.63 24.48 -6.54
N ASP A 508 9.94 24.72 -5.27
CA ASP A 508 11.29 24.89 -4.75
C ASP A 508 11.60 23.91 -3.60
N VAL A 509 12.78 24.05 -3.00
CA VAL A 509 13.25 23.17 -1.92
C VAL A 509 12.42 23.31 -0.63
N ASP A 510 11.88 24.50 -0.36
CA ASP A 510 11.10 24.76 0.85
C ASP A 510 9.66 24.24 0.69
N GLY A 511 9.05 24.42 -0.49
CA GLY A 511 7.77 23.86 -0.85
C GLY A 511 7.80 22.32 -0.87
N ALA A 512 8.87 21.71 -1.42
CA ALA A 512 9.08 20.27 -1.35
C ALA A 512 9.17 19.77 0.11
N HIS A 513 9.85 20.51 0.98
CA HIS A 513 9.97 20.17 2.39
C HIS A 513 8.62 20.27 3.13
N ILE A 514 7.86 21.34 2.91
CA ILE A 514 6.51 21.51 3.51
C ILE A 514 5.56 20.43 3.02
N ARG A 515 5.62 20.09 1.73
CA ARG A 515 4.86 18.98 1.15
C ARG A 515 5.17 17.67 1.86
N THR A 516 6.44 17.34 2.08
CA THR A 516 6.83 16.13 2.83
C THR A 516 6.31 16.15 4.27
N LEU A 517 6.37 17.28 4.97
CA LEU A 517 5.83 17.42 6.33
C LEU A 517 4.31 17.24 6.38
N LEU A 518 3.58 17.81 5.41
CA LEU A 518 2.13 17.66 5.28
C LEU A 518 1.74 16.21 4.98
N LEU A 519 2.44 15.56 4.05
CA LEU A 519 2.20 14.15 3.73
C LEU A 519 2.47 13.26 4.95
N THR A 520 3.53 13.54 5.70
CA THR A 520 3.83 12.83 6.97
C THR A 520 2.70 13.01 7.98
N LEU A 521 2.22 14.25 8.18
CA LEU A 521 1.09 14.54 9.06
C LEU A 521 -0.18 13.79 8.66
N ILE A 522 -0.51 13.83 7.36
CA ILE A 522 -1.71 13.18 6.82
C ILE A 522 -1.60 11.66 6.95
N TYR A 523 -0.46 11.08 6.58
CA TYR A 523 -0.22 9.64 6.67
C TYR A 523 -0.32 9.14 8.12
N ARG A 524 0.26 9.88 9.08
CA ARG A 524 0.30 9.49 10.49
C ARG A 524 -1.02 9.69 11.25
N TYR A 525 -1.76 10.76 10.95
CA TYR A 525 -2.91 11.18 11.77
C TYR A 525 -4.23 11.32 11.00
N MET A 526 -4.20 11.24 9.68
CA MET A 526 -5.36 11.39 8.80
C MET A 526 -5.41 10.28 7.73
N LYS A 527 -4.83 9.11 8.03
CA LYS A 527 -4.72 7.97 7.09
C LYS A 527 -6.04 7.63 6.38
N PRO A 528 -7.22 7.64 7.05
CA PRO A 528 -8.47 7.32 6.35
C PRO A 528 -8.86 8.33 5.25
N ILE A 529 -8.41 9.59 5.31
CA ILE A 529 -8.62 10.58 4.22
C ILE A 529 -7.75 10.23 3.00
N LEU A 530 -6.55 9.71 3.26
CA LEU A 530 -5.64 9.24 2.21
C LEU A 530 -6.16 7.97 1.56
N GLU A 531 -6.63 6.99 2.35
CA GLU A 531 -7.26 5.75 1.87
C GLU A 531 -8.57 6.02 1.12
N ALA A 532 -9.34 7.04 1.50
CA ALA A 532 -10.52 7.50 0.77
C ALA A 532 -10.19 8.22 -0.57
N GLY A 533 -8.91 8.45 -0.87
CA GLY A 533 -8.47 9.10 -2.11
C GLY A 533 -8.75 10.60 -2.16
N TYR A 534 -8.82 11.27 -1.01
CA TYR A 534 -9.15 12.70 -0.92
C TYR A 534 -7.91 13.61 -1.01
N VAL A 535 -6.69 13.08 -1.03
CA VAL A 535 -5.46 13.87 -0.96
C VAL A 535 -4.85 14.06 -2.35
N TYR A 536 -4.61 15.31 -2.72
CA TYR A 536 -4.09 15.71 -4.02
C TYR A 536 -2.92 16.67 -3.85
N ILE A 537 -2.00 16.68 -4.81
CA ILE A 537 -0.90 17.64 -4.92
C ILE A 537 -1.13 18.44 -6.20
N ALA A 538 -1.22 19.77 -6.07
CA ALA A 538 -1.33 20.66 -7.21
C ALA A 538 -0.04 20.63 -8.04
N GLN A 539 -0.18 20.68 -9.37
CA GLN A 539 0.94 20.70 -10.31
C GLN A 539 0.92 22.02 -11.08
N PRO A 540 1.42 23.12 -10.51
CA PRO A 540 1.51 24.39 -11.21
C PRO A 540 2.51 24.30 -12.39
N PRO A 541 2.36 25.16 -13.41
CA PRO A 541 3.22 25.12 -14.60
C PRO A 541 4.65 25.55 -14.28
N ILE A 542 5.62 24.96 -14.97
CA ILE A 542 7.05 25.31 -14.83
C ILE A 542 7.41 26.48 -15.76
N TYR A 543 6.82 26.51 -16.97
CA TYR A 543 7.13 27.52 -17.97
C TYR A 543 5.86 28.18 -18.54
N GLY A 544 5.95 29.46 -18.84
CA GLY A 544 5.02 30.19 -19.70
C GLY A 544 5.74 30.66 -20.96
N VAL A 545 5.21 30.30 -22.13
CA VAL A 545 5.72 30.75 -23.42
C VAL A 545 5.05 32.07 -23.78
N LYS A 546 5.83 33.15 -23.82
CA LYS A 546 5.34 34.51 -23.98
C LYS A 546 5.66 35.05 -25.36
N VAL A 547 4.67 35.61 -26.06
CA VAL A 547 4.85 36.30 -27.34
C VAL A 547 4.46 37.76 -27.16
N GLY A 548 5.46 38.66 -27.14
CA GLY A 548 5.23 40.06 -26.79
C GLY A 548 4.90 40.22 -25.31
N SER A 549 3.69 40.70 -25.00
CA SER A 549 3.19 40.84 -23.63
C SER A 549 2.28 39.70 -23.17
N GLU A 550 1.82 38.84 -24.08
CA GLU A 550 0.82 37.80 -23.84
C GLU A 550 1.47 36.43 -23.65
N ILE A 551 1.02 35.67 -22.64
CA ILE A 551 1.41 34.27 -22.48
C ILE A 551 0.50 33.43 -23.37
N LYS A 552 1.10 32.65 -24.27
CA LYS A 552 0.38 31.85 -25.26
C LYS A 552 0.16 30.41 -24.83
N GLU A 553 1.06 29.85 -24.04
CA GLU A 553 0.99 28.46 -23.62
C GLU A 553 1.72 28.28 -22.28
N TYR A 554 1.13 27.48 -21.39
CA TYR A 554 1.72 27.05 -20.13
C TYR A 554 2.21 25.60 -20.26
N ILE A 555 3.45 25.36 -19.87
CA ILE A 555 4.05 24.03 -19.88
C ILE A 555 4.00 23.46 -18.46
N GLN A 556 3.20 22.41 -18.31
CA GLN A 556 3.03 21.68 -17.06
C GLN A 556 4.23 20.75 -16.78
N PRO A 557 4.50 20.43 -15.51
CA PRO A 557 5.54 19.48 -15.13
C PRO A 557 5.30 18.08 -15.72
N GLY A 558 6.36 17.40 -16.16
CA GLY A 558 6.29 16.03 -16.67
C GLY A 558 7.54 15.57 -17.44
N ALA A 559 7.63 14.29 -17.76
CA ALA A 559 8.79 13.71 -18.48
C ALA A 559 9.06 14.42 -19.82
N ASP A 560 7.99 14.79 -20.53
CA ASP A 560 8.08 15.44 -21.85
C ASP A 560 8.12 16.98 -21.76
N GLN A 561 8.30 17.56 -20.58
CA GLN A 561 8.18 19.01 -20.39
C GLN A 561 9.16 19.81 -21.27
N GLU A 562 10.39 19.33 -21.44
CA GLU A 562 11.39 20.02 -22.26
C GLU A 562 11.04 19.91 -23.75
N ILE A 563 10.53 18.75 -24.19
CA ILE A 563 10.07 18.55 -25.57
C ILE A 563 8.91 19.50 -25.86
N LYS A 564 7.90 19.53 -24.98
CA LYS A 564 6.73 20.43 -25.11
C LYS A 564 7.12 21.90 -25.12
N LEU A 565 8.12 22.29 -24.32
CA LEU A 565 8.66 23.64 -24.33
C LEU A 565 9.29 23.97 -25.69
N GLN A 566 10.13 23.10 -26.24
CA GLN A 566 10.75 23.30 -27.55
C GLN A 566 9.71 23.35 -28.68
N GLU A 567 8.71 22.48 -28.65
CA GLU A 567 7.59 22.48 -29.60
C GLU A 567 6.79 23.78 -29.54
N ALA A 568 6.46 24.26 -28.34
CA ALA A 568 5.75 25.52 -28.15
C ALA A 568 6.59 26.72 -28.65
N LEU A 569 7.89 26.74 -28.34
CA LEU A 569 8.81 27.76 -28.87
C LEU A 569 8.87 27.74 -30.40
N ALA A 570 8.94 26.57 -31.03
CA ALA A 570 8.91 26.44 -32.48
C ALA A 570 7.58 26.95 -33.07
N ARG A 571 6.45 26.52 -32.50
CA ARG A 571 5.09 26.90 -32.92
C ARG A 571 4.87 28.40 -32.91
N TYR A 572 5.38 29.09 -31.90
CA TYR A 572 5.21 30.55 -31.75
C TYR A 572 6.37 31.38 -32.33
N SER A 573 7.35 30.75 -32.97
CA SER A 573 8.48 31.45 -33.61
C SER A 573 8.18 31.99 -35.01
N GLU A 574 7.06 31.61 -35.63
CA GLU A 574 6.69 32.04 -37.00
C GLU A 574 6.18 33.50 -37.10
N GLY A 575 6.02 34.18 -35.95
CA GLY A 575 5.57 35.58 -35.87
C GLY A 575 6.68 36.64 -35.94
N ARG A 576 6.29 37.93 -36.00
CA ARG A 576 7.23 39.07 -35.97
C ARG A 576 7.99 39.23 -34.64
N THR A 577 7.43 38.71 -33.56
CA THR A 577 7.99 38.79 -32.21
C THR A 577 8.42 37.40 -31.79
N LYS A 578 9.70 37.24 -31.43
CA LYS A 578 10.23 35.96 -30.95
C LYS A 578 9.60 35.59 -29.60
N PRO A 579 9.26 34.32 -29.37
CA PRO A 579 8.77 33.87 -28.07
C PRO A 579 9.89 33.95 -27.02
N THR A 580 9.52 34.30 -25.79
CA THR A 580 10.40 34.29 -24.62
C THR A 580 9.85 33.33 -23.57
N ILE A 581 10.74 32.79 -22.75
CA ILE A 581 10.39 31.82 -21.71
C ILE A 581 10.28 32.57 -20.38
N GLN A 582 9.15 32.44 -19.71
CA GLN A 582 8.99 32.82 -18.30
C GLN A 582 8.99 31.56 -17.46
N ARG A 583 9.95 31.44 -16.52
CA ARG A 583 10.02 30.32 -15.58
C ARG A 583 9.36 30.72 -14.27
N TYR A 584 8.43 29.91 -13.80
CA TYR A 584 7.77 30.09 -12.51
C TYR A 584 8.54 29.33 -11.44
N LYS A 585 8.98 30.02 -10.39
CA LYS A 585 9.71 29.41 -9.26
C LYS A 585 8.83 29.25 -8.01
N GLY A 586 7.82 30.09 -7.86
CA GLY A 586 6.87 30.02 -6.75
C GLY A 586 5.49 30.52 -7.17
N LEU A 587 4.48 30.09 -6.44
CA LEU A 587 3.07 30.42 -6.67
C LEU A 587 2.81 31.93 -6.50
N GLY A 588 3.63 32.61 -5.70
CA GLY A 588 3.55 34.07 -5.50
C GLY A 588 4.01 34.90 -6.70
N GLU A 589 4.62 34.29 -7.72
CA GLU A 589 5.00 34.97 -8.98
C GLU A 589 3.83 35.04 -9.99
N MET A 590 2.74 34.33 -9.71
CA MET A 590 1.54 34.28 -10.53
C MET A 590 0.50 35.28 -9.99
N ASP A 591 -0.17 35.98 -10.90
CA ASP A 591 -1.36 36.73 -10.52
C ASP A 591 -2.56 35.78 -10.27
N ASP A 592 -3.65 36.33 -9.75
CA ASP A 592 -4.84 35.56 -9.38
C ASP A 592 -5.52 34.88 -10.58
N HIS A 593 -5.51 35.51 -11.76
CA HIS A 593 -6.06 34.93 -12.98
C HIS A 593 -5.19 33.78 -13.49
N GLN A 594 -3.87 33.95 -13.51
CA GLN A 594 -2.93 32.91 -13.92
C GLN A 594 -3.01 31.69 -13.00
N LEU A 595 -3.08 31.92 -11.69
CA LEU A 595 -3.20 30.83 -10.71
C LEU A 595 -4.51 30.06 -10.89
N TRP A 596 -5.62 30.75 -11.18
CA TRP A 596 -6.89 30.13 -11.52
C TRP A 596 -6.76 29.24 -12.76
N GLU A 597 -6.40 29.83 -13.90
CA GLU A 597 -6.38 29.16 -15.21
C GLU A 597 -5.47 27.92 -15.24
N THR A 598 -4.37 27.96 -14.50
CA THR A 598 -3.33 26.92 -14.61
C THR A 598 -3.42 25.84 -13.54
N THR A 599 -3.87 26.18 -12.34
CA THR A 599 -3.66 25.35 -11.15
C THR A 599 -4.96 25.10 -10.36
N MET A 600 -5.90 26.03 -10.35
CA MET A 600 -7.12 25.93 -9.52
C MET A 600 -8.37 25.55 -10.32
N ASP A 601 -8.43 25.87 -11.61
CA ASP A 601 -9.57 25.59 -12.48
C ASP A 601 -9.76 24.07 -12.72
N PRO A 602 -10.88 23.47 -12.30
CA PRO A 602 -11.14 22.04 -12.52
C PRO A 602 -11.09 21.58 -13.98
N GLU A 603 -11.33 22.46 -14.95
CA GLU A 603 -11.32 22.09 -16.38
C GLU A 603 -9.91 21.98 -16.97
N HIS A 604 -8.95 22.74 -16.44
CA HIS A 604 -7.61 22.90 -17.05
C HIS A 604 -6.45 22.44 -16.16
N ARG A 605 -6.67 22.28 -14.86
CA ARG A 605 -5.61 21.95 -13.90
C ARG A 605 -5.13 20.50 -14.01
N LEU A 606 -3.88 20.30 -13.62
CA LEU A 606 -3.28 18.98 -13.39
C LEU A 606 -3.07 18.76 -11.88
N MET A 607 -3.41 17.58 -11.39
CA MET A 607 -3.18 17.18 -10.00
C MET A 607 -2.64 15.76 -9.92
N ALA A 608 -1.71 15.53 -9.01
CA ALA A 608 -1.30 14.18 -8.63
C ALA A 608 -2.16 13.73 -7.45
N ARG A 609 -2.86 12.60 -7.57
CA ARG A 609 -3.58 11.98 -6.45
C ARG A 609 -2.61 11.11 -5.66
N VAL A 610 -2.61 11.25 -4.34
CA VAL A 610 -1.75 10.46 -3.45
C VAL A 610 -2.49 9.18 -3.05
N SER A 611 -1.85 8.03 -3.18
CA SER A 611 -2.32 6.72 -2.68
C SER A 611 -1.27 6.11 -1.75
N VAL A 612 -1.70 5.15 -0.93
CA VAL A 612 -0.81 4.27 -0.16
C VAL A 612 -1.00 2.87 -0.70
N ASP A 613 -0.09 2.45 -1.58
CA ASP A 613 -0.13 1.10 -2.14
C ASP A 613 0.43 0.10 -1.12
N ASP A 614 1.41 0.54 -0.30
CA ASP A 614 1.99 -0.26 0.75
C ASP A 614 2.28 0.57 2.01
N ALA A 615 1.57 0.24 3.09
CA ALA A 615 1.71 0.94 4.36
C ALA A 615 3.07 0.71 5.03
N ALA A 616 3.69 -0.46 4.90
CA ALA A 616 4.94 -0.79 5.57
C ALA A 616 6.15 -0.07 4.97
N GLU A 617 6.19 0.07 3.64
CA GLU A 617 7.21 0.92 3.01
C GLU A 617 7.02 2.36 3.37
N ALA A 618 5.80 2.86 3.23
CA ALA A 618 5.52 4.25 3.52
C ALA A 618 5.94 4.56 4.96
N ASP A 619 5.66 3.67 5.91
CA ASP A 619 6.14 3.77 7.29
C ASP A 619 7.67 3.82 7.37
N LYS A 620 8.38 2.88 6.72
CA LYS A 620 9.86 2.82 6.73
C LYS A 620 10.48 4.06 6.10
N ILE A 621 9.93 4.54 4.98
CA ILE A 621 10.42 5.72 4.26
C ILE A 621 10.17 6.98 5.08
N PHE A 622 8.98 7.16 5.65
CA PHE A 622 8.71 8.29 6.53
C PHE A 622 9.59 8.27 7.78
N ASP A 623 9.79 7.11 8.40
CA ASP A 623 10.67 6.96 9.56
C ASP A 623 12.15 7.26 9.21
N MET A 624 12.66 6.74 8.09
CA MET A 624 14.02 7.03 7.62
C MET A 624 14.21 8.52 7.29
N LEU A 625 13.31 9.11 6.52
CA LEU A 625 13.43 10.49 6.04
C LEU A 625 13.07 11.54 7.10
N MET A 626 12.16 11.22 8.02
CA MET A 626 11.61 12.18 8.99
C MET A 626 11.93 11.84 10.44
N GLY A 627 12.42 10.63 10.74
CA GLY A 627 12.76 10.17 12.10
C GLY A 627 14.06 10.74 12.67
N ASP A 628 14.51 10.19 13.79
CA ASP A 628 15.61 10.75 14.58
C ASP A 628 17.02 10.35 14.13
N ARG A 629 17.17 9.23 13.42
CA ARG A 629 18.46 8.76 12.94
C ARG A 629 18.93 9.52 11.69
N VAL A 630 20.21 9.90 11.67
CA VAL A 630 20.82 10.68 10.59
C VAL A 630 21.45 9.77 9.54
N GLU A 631 22.11 8.70 9.98
CA GLU A 631 22.91 7.80 9.15
C GLU A 631 22.08 7.11 8.03
N PRO A 632 20.94 6.45 8.31
CA PRO A 632 20.14 5.81 7.26
C PRO A 632 19.62 6.81 6.22
N ARG A 633 19.28 8.02 6.67
CA ARG A 633 18.87 9.12 5.78
C ARG A 633 20.02 9.57 4.89
N ARG A 634 21.22 9.65 5.44
CA ARG A 634 22.41 10.05 4.70
C ARG A 634 22.75 9.01 3.63
N GLU A 635 22.75 7.73 3.97
CA GLU A 635 22.97 6.63 3.03
C GLU A 635 21.94 6.66 1.90
N PHE A 636 20.65 6.79 2.25
CA PHE A 636 19.59 6.93 1.24
C PHE A 636 19.82 8.12 0.30
N ILE A 637 20.22 9.27 0.84
CA ILE A 637 20.56 10.44 0.02
C ILE A 637 21.78 10.15 -0.85
N GLU A 638 22.83 9.51 -0.34
CA GLU A 638 24.03 9.18 -1.12
C GLU A 638 23.74 8.19 -2.27
N GLU A 639 22.87 7.21 -2.04
CA GLU A 639 22.48 6.22 -3.05
C GLU A 639 21.53 6.78 -4.12
N ASN A 640 20.64 7.71 -3.74
CA ASN A 640 19.58 8.22 -4.63
C ASN A 640 19.87 9.62 -5.19
N ALA A 641 20.86 10.34 -4.67
CA ALA A 641 21.22 11.65 -5.18
C ALA A 641 21.94 11.51 -6.53
N VAL A 642 21.26 11.90 -7.59
CA VAL A 642 21.92 12.21 -8.86
C VAL A 642 22.56 13.59 -8.71
N TYR A 643 23.88 13.69 -8.80
CA TYR A 643 24.57 14.98 -8.84
C TYR A 643 24.04 15.79 -10.03
N SER A 644 23.20 16.78 -9.76
CA SER A 644 22.84 17.79 -10.74
C SER A 644 24.03 18.73 -10.90
N THR A 645 24.64 18.75 -12.09
CA THR A 645 25.36 19.95 -12.54
C THR A 645 24.31 21.05 -12.65
N LEU A 646 24.21 21.87 -11.60
CA LEU A 646 23.54 23.17 -11.68
C LEU A 646 24.37 24.02 -12.65
N ASP A 647 24.15 23.85 -13.95
CA ASP A 647 24.74 24.71 -14.96
C ASP A 647 24.00 26.06 -14.98
N VAL A 648 24.76 27.07 -14.56
CA VAL A 648 24.81 28.51 -14.94
C VAL A 648 23.50 29.28 -15.06
#